data_AF-A0AA35QGC1-F1
#
_entry.id   AF-A0AA35QGC1-F1
#
_cell.length_a   1.000
_cell.length_b   1.000
_cell.length_c   1.000
_cell.angle_alpha   90.00
_cell.angle_beta   90.00
_cell.angle_gamma   90.00
#
_symmetry.space_group_name_H-M   'P 1'
#
loop_
_entity.id
_entity.type
_entity.pdbx_description
1 polymer ?
#
loop_
_entity_poly.entity_id
_entity_poly.type
_entity_poly.pdbx_seq_one_letter_code
_entity_poly.pdbx_strand_id
1 'polypeptide(L)'
;MRFAHFLSAVLGAIAASALPQQQNLYELFTSPENAWHRDTILSFPGSPAFHNATLRWTPSASPHYFAAISPANEADVAKAVRLASNAGIPFLAQGGRHGIAAQLNTLRNGLAIDLSKLNFVSVNRRAATANIGGGARFRDIFGPLGDAGFHLQTGSGSCPGVMGVALGAGVGRYQGMFGLVLDNLLSARLVTAEGRVVDVSKSQNPDLFWAIRGAGANFGIVTSAVFKLNKAPNGGQVLNADFIIPAASNSSYMDLLQTLERMPPELATISFVLWNETISQPQILANWVYTGPREQGMRLIDPIFRLNPVRSEIKMVAWKDLVGTAGFGIDGLYCQPSNTQFTQISTNVRRLDAKTFKTMFEKMNNFYRRVPAARASSIELEIFNTDAAKRVPRDETAYPWRDTIGYTMYEWSWTTAEAREECIKMGNELLRDFVATSGYPDVSVYVNYASGNETVEQKFGKDKLPRLASLKRKWDPRNAFRWTNPLPTNPATEAGVVAIVSSSWYNAVLKIVKFATVHNIPFIATGGHHGYSTNLGKLVKGLAIDLSLLNSVKVFAGNDTLVVGGGTRWGQILDPVYEAGFEMLQIHILPSRNNKTCSNWLLFLYRSCGTTIGGGIGRYSGRYGMISDSLISANVVTANGRFVEVSENLNSDLFWGIRGAAANFGIITQATYKLRRVDGQNLVMNADFVLNSDMSNSYFDLLESYDGSMPENLAIVTMVIYDEKTNAARILANWVYLGLEKEGLGIIKPLLELQPSMSSISMVPWNKMLSSQGLGVIDLMFCQNNKTRSLYSANVRRFPASTSKTAFEEMEKLYAEHPSARTSSLSLEMFPNQAAMAQGSDATAYPWRDARGNMIFLFQWEGNGHSLSTDALELSTRLGQSIRDAFAKTSEYHQLSVYVSYAHADESLEQVFSREKLPRLAALKKKWDSQNAFRYSHALPTEHPPVEAFVLWLNL
;
A
#
# COMPACT_ATOMS: atom_id res chain seq x y z
N MET A 1 18.77 -10.56 -57.81
CA MET A 1 19.78 -10.96 -56.80
C MET A 1 20.57 -9.79 -56.19
N ARG A 2 20.06 -8.55 -56.17
CA ARG A 2 20.69 -7.38 -55.52
C ARG A 2 19.68 -6.51 -54.74
N PHE A 3 18.73 -7.15 -54.05
CA PHE A 3 17.80 -6.47 -53.13
C PHE A 3 17.71 -7.15 -51.74
N ALA A 4 18.44 -8.25 -51.55
CA ALA A 4 18.44 -9.03 -50.31
C ALA A 4 19.59 -8.67 -49.35
N HIS A 5 20.45 -7.69 -49.69
CA HIS A 5 21.58 -7.28 -48.83
C HIS A 5 21.43 -5.89 -48.21
N PHE A 6 20.37 -5.14 -48.56
CA PHE A 6 20.12 -3.82 -47.95
C PHE A 6 19.11 -3.87 -46.79
N LEU A 7 18.22 -4.88 -46.74
CA LEU A 7 17.28 -5.04 -45.62
C LEU A 7 17.89 -5.64 -44.34
N SER A 8 19.06 -6.27 -44.42
CA SER A 8 19.72 -6.88 -43.24
C SER A 8 20.42 -5.84 -42.35
N ALA A 9 20.60 -4.60 -42.83
CA ALA A 9 21.24 -3.52 -42.07
C ALA A 9 20.26 -2.53 -41.40
N VAL A 10 18.96 -2.58 -41.73
CA VAL A 10 17.93 -1.70 -41.13
C VAL A 10 16.94 -2.46 -40.24
N LEU A 11 16.85 -3.80 -40.38
CA LEU A 11 16.08 -4.68 -39.48
C LEU A 11 16.85 -5.13 -38.23
N GLY A 12 18.10 -4.68 -38.04
CA GLY A 12 18.90 -4.94 -36.85
C GLY A 12 18.72 -3.94 -35.70
N ALA A 13 17.84 -2.95 -35.84
CA ALA A 13 17.77 -1.81 -34.92
C ALA A 13 16.41 -1.54 -34.24
N ILE A 14 15.39 -2.39 -34.42
CA ILE A 14 14.07 -2.22 -33.76
C ILE A 14 13.58 -3.52 -33.09
N ALA A 15 14.53 -4.36 -32.65
CA ALA A 15 14.27 -5.54 -31.82
C ALA A 15 15.10 -5.45 -30.53
N ALA A 16 14.84 -4.42 -29.72
CA ALA A 16 15.55 -4.22 -28.44
C ALA A 16 14.75 -3.35 -27.45
N SER A 17 13.52 -3.73 -27.11
CA SER A 17 12.78 -3.20 -25.94
C SER A 17 11.44 -3.94 -25.87
N ALA A 18 11.21 -4.97 -25.04
CA ALA A 18 11.13 -4.84 -23.58
C ALA A 18 11.29 -6.15 -22.76
N LEU A 19 12.15 -7.10 -23.19
CA LEU A 19 12.88 -8.04 -22.30
C LEU A 19 14.22 -7.52 -21.64
N PRO A 20 14.66 -6.24 -21.75
CA PRO A 20 16.06 -5.88 -21.58
C PRO A 20 16.52 -5.56 -20.14
N GLN A 21 15.74 -5.81 -19.09
CA GLN A 21 16.22 -5.57 -17.70
C GLN A 21 16.54 -6.86 -16.93
N GLN A 22 15.78 -7.93 -17.16
CA GLN A 22 16.02 -9.24 -16.55
C GLN A 22 17.17 -10.01 -17.24
N GLN A 23 17.18 -10.02 -18.58
CA GLN A 23 18.29 -10.54 -19.37
C GLN A 23 19.57 -9.76 -19.08
N ASN A 24 19.45 -8.43 -18.96
CA ASN A 24 20.57 -7.56 -18.60
C ASN A 24 21.08 -7.84 -17.18
N LEU A 25 20.25 -8.12 -16.17
CA LEU A 25 20.74 -8.54 -14.85
C LEU A 25 21.51 -9.86 -14.88
N TYR A 26 20.98 -10.88 -15.58
CA TYR A 26 21.66 -12.17 -15.69
C TYR A 26 22.97 -12.03 -16.49
N GLU A 27 22.93 -11.43 -17.67
CA GLU A 27 24.11 -11.23 -18.54
C GLU A 27 25.15 -10.31 -17.89
N LEU A 28 24.72 -9.19 -17.30
CA LEU A 28 25.60 -8.23 -16.64
C LEU A 28 26.36 -8.87 -15.49
N PHE A 29 25.73 -9.74 -14.69
CA PHE A 29 26.38 -10.36 -13.55
C PHE A 29 27.06 -11.70 -13.91
N THR A 30 26.61 -12.43 -14.92
CA THR A 30 27.25 -13.71 -15.33
C THR A 30 28.35 -13.53 -16.37
N SER A 31 28.53 -12.33 -16.93
CA SER A 31 29.62 -12.04 -17.87
C SER A 31 30.98 -12.49 -17.28
N PRO A 32 31.75 -13.31 -18.03
CA PRO A 32 33.09 -13.74 -17.62
C PRO A 32 34.05 -12.56 -17.38
N GLU A 33 33.82 -11.42 -18.04
CA GLU A 33 34.63 -10.20 -17.90
C GLU A 33 34.57 -9.62 -16.48
N ASN A 34 33.51 -9.91 -15.73
CA ASN A 34 33.42 -9.46 -14.36
C ASN A 34 34.50 -10.08 -13.46
N ALA A 35 35.02 -11.26 -13.81
CA ALA A 35 36.05 -11.98 -13.05
C ALA A 35 35.75 -11.97 -11.54
N TRP A 36 34.58 -12.48 -11.14
CA TRP A 36 34.22 -12.62 -9.72
C TRP A 36 35.23 -13.51 -9.00
N HIS A 37 35.43 -13.26 -7.71
CA HIS A 37 36.20 -14.19 -6.88
C HIS A 37 35.57 -15.59 -6.96
N ARG A 38 36.39 -16.65 -6.97
CA ARG A 38 35.91 -18.04 -7.11
C ARG A 38 34.86 -18.45 -6.06
N ASP A 39 34.92 -17.82 -4.89
CA ASP A 39 34.01 -18.08 -3.77
C ASP A 39 32.78 -17.14 -3.78
N THR A 40 32.67 -16.21 -4.73
CA THR A 40 31.47 -15.36 -4.87
C THR A 40 30.36 -16.17 -5.52
N ILE A 41 29.18 -16.17 -4.88
CA ILE A 41 28.03 -16.92 -5.38
C ILE A 41 27.08 -15.96 -6.07
N LEU A 42 26.81 -16.21 -7.34
CA LEU A 42 25.66 -15.66 -8.04
C LEU A 42 24.53 -16.68 -8.00
N SER A 43 23.33 -16.20 -7.71
CA SER A 43 22.16 -17.07 -7.57
C SER A 43 20.91 -16.38 -8.07
N PHE A 44 19.99 -17.19 -8.60
CA PHE A 44 18.77 -16.74 -9.26
C PHE A 44 17.55 -17.51 -8.70
N PRO A 45 16.33 -16.96 -8.86
CA PRO A 45 15.09 -17.58 -8.41
C PRO A 45 15.02 -19.07 -8.76
N GLY A 46 14.49 -19.87 -7.82
CA GLY A 46 14.41 -21.33 -7.94
C GLY A 46 15.61 -22.10 -7.39
N SER A 47 16.74 -21.44 -7.08
CA SER A 47 17.90 -22.09 -6.45
C SER A 47 17.88 -22.01 -4.91
N PRO A 48 18.38 -23.03 -4.18
CA PRO A 48 18.57 -22.95 -2.73
C PRO A 48 19.49 -21.81 -2.29
N ALA A 49 20.53 -21.51 -3.10
CA ALA A 49 21.43 -20.39 -2.84
C ALA A 49 20.69 -19.04 -2.86
N PHE A 50 19.78 -18.85 -3.83
CA PHE A 50 18.97 -17.63 -3.89
C PHE A 50 17.97 -17.55 -2.73
N HIS A 51 17.31 -18.65 -2.39
CA HIS A 51 16.46 -18.71 -1.20
C HIS A 51 17.25 -18.30 0.05
N ASN A 52 18.41 -18.90 0.28
CA ASN A 52 19.26 -18.60 1.44
C ASN A 52 19.82 -17.17 1.43
N ALA A 53 20.08 -16.58 0.27
CA ALA A 53 20.57 -15.20 0.15
C ALA A 53 19.46 -14.15 0.39
N THR A 54 18.20 -14.53 0.14
CA THR A 54 17.04 -13.63 0.19
C THR A 54 16.10 -13.88 1.38
N LEU A 55 16.26 -15.00 2.09
CA LEU A 55 15.46 -15.36 3.26
C LEU A 55 15.60 -14.31 4.36
N ARG A 56 14.48 -13.71 4.73
CA ARG A 56 14.37 -12.70 5.79
C ARG A 56 13.97 -13.31 7.12
N TRP A 57 14.22 -12.55 8.19
CA TRP A 57 13.75 -12.89 9.54
C TRP A 57 12.21 -12.87 9.64
N THR A 58 11.56 -11.96 8.91
CA THR A 58 10.10 -11.86 8.81
C THR A 58 9.65 -11.70 7.36
N PRO A 59 8.52 -12.29 6.95
CA PRO A 59 7.94 -12.14 5.62
C PRO A 59 7.33 -10.75 5.42
N SER A 60 7.12 -9.99 6.50
CA SER A 60 6.56 -8.64 6.44
C SER A 60 7.43 -7.69 5.63
N ALA A 61 6.78 -6.96 4.73
CA ALA A 61 7.40 -6.00 3.82
C ALA A 61 8.55 -6.59 2.98
N SER A 62 8.40 -7.83 2.50
CA SER A 62 9.47 -8.51 1.74
C SER A 62 9.79 -7.79 0.41
N PRO A 63 11.07 -7.44 0.16
CA PRO A 63 11.54 -6.93 -1.14
C PRO A 63 11.50 -8.03 -2.22
N HIS A 64 11.38 -7.64 -3.49
CA HIS A 64 11.40 -8.57 -4.61
C HIS A 64 12.73 -8.52 -5.37
N TYR A 65 13.48 -9.63 -5.30
CA TYR A 65 14.77 -9.79 -5.98
C TYR A 65 14.65 -10.62 -7.24
N PHE A 66 15.46 -10.28 -8.25
CA PHE A 66 15.62 -11.08 -9.47
C PHE A 66 16.96 -11.82 -9.50
N ALA A 67 17.97 -11.31 -8.81
CA ALA A 67 19.25 -11.97 -8.63
C ALA A 67 19.75 -11.73 -7.21
N ALA A 68 20.58 -12.63 -6.72
CA ALA A 68 21.32 -12.43 -5.48
C ALA A 68 22.80 -12.74 -5.71
N ILE A 69 23.65 -11.86 -5.20
CA ILE A 69 25.09 -12.06 -5.12
C ILE A 69 25.47 -12.18 -3.65
N SER A 70 26.24 -13.22 -3.30
CA SER A 70 26.91 -13.35 -2.00
C SER A 70 28.41 -13.16 -2.21
N PRO A 71 28.93 -11.91 -2.13
CA PRO A 71 30.32 -11.58 -2.46
C PRO A 71 31.29 -12.19 -1.45
N ALA A 72 32.37 -12.79 -1.93
CA ALA A 72 33.42 -13.35 -1.06
C ALA A 72 34.35 -12.30 -0.45
N ASN A 73 34.44 -11.11 -1.05
CA ASN A 73 35.31 -10.04 -0.60
C ASN A 73 34.73 -8.65 -0.93
N GLU A 74 35.37 -7.60 -0.41
CA GLU A 74 34.96 -6.20 -0.62
C GLU A 74 35.04 -5.77 -2.09
N ALA A 75 36.01 -6.26 -2.86
CA ALA A 75 36.16 -5.90 -4.26
C ALA A 75 34.95 -6.34 -5.09
N ASP A 76 34.37 -7.50 -4.78
CA ASP A 76 33.16 -7.98 -5.42
C ASP A 76 31.90 -7.22 -4.95
N VAL A 77 31.84 -6.75 -3.69
CA VAL A 77 30.79 -5.82 -3.26
C VAL A 77 30.86 -4.52 -4.08
N ALA A 78 32.04 -3.92 -4.17
CA ALA A 78 32.29 -2.70 -4.93
C ALA A 78 31.94 -2.85 -6.41
N LYS A 79 32.33 -3.97 -7.02
CA LYS A 79 32.00 -4.31 -8.40
C LYS A 79 30.50 -4.48 -8.60
N ALA A 80 29.81 -5.21 -7.71
CA ALA A 80 28.37 -5.41 -7.79
C ALA A 80 27.59 -4.08 -7.69
N VAL A 81 27.96 -3.20 -6.75
CA VAL A 81 27.36 -1.87 -6.63
C VAL A 81 27.60 -1.03 -7.88
N ARG A 82 28.83 -1.04 -8.42
CA ARG A 82 29.17 -0.28 -9.63
C ARG A 82 28.35 -0.76 -10.83
N LEU A 83 28.29 -2.06 -11.08
CA LEU A 83 27.49 -2.65 -12.17
C LEU A 83 26.01 -2.30 -12.01
N ALA A 84 25.43 -2.55 -10.82
CA ALA A 84 24.03 -2.26 -10.57
C ALA A 84 23.71 -0.77 -10.72
N SER A 85 24.54 0.11 -10.15
CA SER A 85 24.32 1.55 -10.19
C SER A 85 24.50 2.14 -11.60
N ASN A 86 25.43 1.60 -12.41
CA ASN A 86 25.61 2.03 -13.80
C ASN A 86 24.46 1.59 -14.70
N ALA A 87 23.90 0.41 -14.43
CA ALA A 87 22.76 -0.14 -15.16
C ALA A 87 21.39 0.33 -14.62
N GLY A 88 21.35 1.20 -13.60
CA GLY A 88 20.10 1.66 -12.98
C GLY A 88 19.31 0.57 -12.26
N ILE A 89 19.98 -0.53 -11.90
CA ILE A 89 19.39 -1.67 -11.22
C ILE A 89 19.26 -1.35 -9.72
N PRO A 90 18.06 -1.49 -9.12
CA PRO A 90 17.90 -1.33 -7.68
C PRO A 90 18.59 -2.48 -6.94
N PHE A 91 19.25 -2.19 -5.82
CA PHE A 91 19.90 -3.21 -5.00
C PHE A 91 19.68 -2.97 -3.51
N LEU A 92 19.73 -4.04 -2.73
CA LEU A 92 19.71 -3.99 -1.26
C LEU A 92 20.79 -4.87 -0.67
N ALA A 93 21.66 -4.27 0.13
CA ALA A 93 22.65 -4.98 0.92
C ALA A 93 22.04 -5.55 2.20
N GLN A 94 22.42 -6.78 2.53
CA GLN A 94 21.80 -7.54 3.60
C GLN A 94 22.85 -8.30 4.43
N GLY A 95 22.94 -7.98 5.72
CA GLY A 95 23.69 -8.77 6.71
C GLY A 95 22.75 -9.68 7.51
N GLY A 96 22.24 -9.16 8.64
CA GLY A 96 21.34 -9.92 9.53
C GLY A 96 19.88 -10.05 9.07
N ARG A 97 19.42 -9.23 8.10
CA ARG A 97 18.07 -9.31 7.50
C ARG A 97 16.88 -9.11 8.46
N HIS A 98 17.08 -8.31 9.50
CA HIS A 98 16.08 -7.91 10.49
C HIS A 98 15.32 -6.62 10.15
N GLY A 99 15.58 -5.99 9.01
CA GLY A 99 14.90 -4.74 8.65
C GLY A 99 13.39 -4.96 8.49
N ILE A 100 12.57 -4.12 9.12
CA ILE A 100 11.09 -4.22 9.14
C ILE A 100 10.38 -3.05 8.45
N ALA A 101 11.13 -2.10 7.90
CA ALA A 101 10.56 -0.92 7.27
C ALA A 101 9.64 -1.31 6.10
N ALA A 102 8.40 -0.81 6.11
CA ALA A 102 7.39 -1.08 5.10
C ALA A 102 7.91 -0.82 3.68
N GLN A 103 8.72 0.23 3.51
CA GLN A 103 9.33 0.63 2.24
C GLN A 103 10.15 -0.48 1.56
N LEU A 104 10.68 -1.46 2.31
CA LEU A 104 11.40 -2.60 1.72
C LEU A 104 10.55 -3.33 0.68
N ASN A 105 9.23 -3.36 0.87
CA ASN A 105 8.29 -3.99 -0.06
C ASN A 105 8.12 -3.25 -1.39
N THR A 106 8.78 -2.11 -1.61
CA THR A 106 8.72 -1.33 -2.86
C THR A 106 9.87 -1.65 -3.80
N LEU A 107 10.91 -2.35 -3.32
CA LEU A 107 12.00 -2.81 -4.15
C LEU A 107 11.48 -3.90 -5.11
N ARG A 108 11.62 -3.66 -6.41
CA ARG A 108 11.22 -4.56 -7.49
C ARG A 108 12.41 -4.90 -8.38
N ASN A 109 12.45 -6.13 -8.86
CA ASN A 109 13.47 -6.63 -9.78
C ASN A 109 14.91 -6.28 -9.37
N GLY A 110 15.18 -6.28 -8.07
CA GLY A 110 16.47 -5.81 -7.57
C GLY A 110 17.50 -6.91 -7.38
N LEU A 111 18.72 -6.49 -7.13
CA LEU A 111 19.83 -7.34 -6.70
C LEU A 111 19.89 -7.41 -5.18
N ALA A 112 19.79 -8.61 -4.61
CA ALA A 112 20.17 -8.84 -3.23
C ALA A 112 21.70 -8.93 -3.15
N ILE A 113 22.33 -8.06 -2.36
CA ILE A 113 23.75 -8.14 -2.03
C ILE A 113 23.85 -8.76 -0.64
N ASP A 114 24.03 -10.07 -0.59
CA ASP A 114 24.11 -10.85 0.64
C ASP A 114 25.53 -10.83 1.21
N LEU A 115 25.70 -10.15 2.35
CA LEU A 115 27.00 -9.98 3.00
C LEU A 115 27.39 -11.18 3.87
N SER A 116 26.60 -12.27 3.89
CA SER A 116 26.79 -13.41 4.79
C SER A 116 28.20 -14.03 4.75
N LYS A 117 28.92 -13.94 3.61
CA LYS A 117 30.31 -14.40 3.47
C LYS A 117 31.36 -13.45 4.07
N LEU A 118 30.98 -12.23 4.41
CA LEU A 118 31.80 -11.22 5.08
C LEU A 118 31.49 -11.20 6.58
N ASN A 119 31.42 -12.36 7.24
CA ASN A 119 31.03 -12.52 8.65
C ASN A 119 32.22 -12.77 9.60
N PHE A 120 33.45 -12.46 9.19
CA PHE A 120 34.64 -12.68 10.01
C PHE A 120 34.68 -11.79 11.26
N VAL A 121 35.39 -12.26 12.30
CA VAL A 121 35.66 -11.53 13.53
C VAL A 121 37.14 -11.72 13.89
N SER A 122 37.90 -10.63 13.98
CA SER A 122 39.32 -10.66 14.36
C SER A 122 39.57 -9.74 15.56
N VAL A 123 40.07 -10.31 16.66
CA VAL A 123 40.29 -9.60 17.91
C VAL A 123 41.77 -9.25 18.09
N ASN A 124 42.07 -7.97 18.27
CA ASN A 124 43.38 -7.50 18.72
C ASN A 124 43.34 -7.26 20.22
N ARG A 125 43.86 -8.22 20.99
CA ARG A 125 43.89 -8.15 22.47
C ARG A 125 44.72 -6.99 23.01
N ARG A 126 45.81 -6.61 22.32
CA ARG A 126 46.70 -5.54 22.76
C ARG A 126 46.06 -4.16 22.58
N ALA A 127 45.41 -3.94 21.44
CA ALA A 127 44.72 -2.70 21.14
C ALA A 127 43.31 -2.63 21.77
N ALA A 128 42.80 -3.74 22.31
CA ALA A 128 41.41 -3.88 22.73
C ALA A 128 40.42 -3.46 21.63
N THR A 129 40.61 -4.02 20.43
CA THR A 129 39.74 -3.75 19.27
C THR A 129 39.31 -5.04 18.58
N ALA A 130 38.14 -5.04 17.95
CA ALA A 130 37.71 -6.10 17.03
C ALA A 130 37.47 -5.53 15.64
N ASN A 131 38.04 -6.18 14.62
CA ASN A 131 37.65 -5.96 13.23
C ASN A 131 36.55 -6.97 12.87
N ILE A 132 35.37 -6.48 12.53
CA ILE A 132 34.15 -7.25 12.32
C ILE A 132 33.68 -7.03 10.89
N GLY A 133 33.42 -8.11 10.17
CA GLY A 133 32.91 -8.06 8.80
C GLY A 133 31.45 -7.59 8.73
N GLY A 134 31.06 -6.98 7.61
CA GLY A 134 29.74 -6.37 7.41
C GLY A 134 28.56 -7.34 7.48
N GLY A 135 28.81 -8.63 7.27
CA GLY A 135 27.83 -9.72 7.37
C GLY A 135 27.72 -10.36 8.75
N ALA A 136 28.60 -10.03 9.70
CA ALA A 136 28.63 -10.66 11.01
C ALA A 136 27.36 -10.35 11.82
N ARG A 137 26.83 -11.36 12.49
CA ARG A 137 25.73 -11.29 13.44
C ARG A 137 26.25 -11.23 14.87
N PHE A 138 25.42 -10.82 15.82
CA PHE A 138 25.84 -10.78 17.22
C PHE A 138 26.31 -12.15 17.75
N ARG A 139 25.68 -13.25 17.32
CA ARG A 139 26.15 -14.60 17.67
C ARG A 139 27.58 -14.89 17.24
N ASP A 140 28.04 -14.28 16.16
CA ASP A 140 29.38 -14.52 15.63
C ASP A 140 30.46 -13.84 16.49
N ILE A 141 30.10 -12.82 17.28
CA ILE A 141 31.06 -12.07 18.10
C ILE A 141 31.14 -12.58 19.55
N PHE A 142 30.10 -13.24 20.07
CA PHE A 142 30.06 -13.61 21.50
C PHE A 142 31.23 -14.50 21.93
N GLY A 143 31.52 -15.57 21.18
CA GLY A 143 32.64 -16.46 21.46
C GLY A 143 34.00 -15.74 21.34
N PRO A 144 34.37 -15.22 20.16
CA PRO A 144 35.67 -14.59 19.95
C PRO A 144 36.01 -13.45 20.93
N LEU A 145 35.02 -12.62 21.30
CA LEU A 145 35.22 -11.53 22.24
C LEU A 145 35.29 -12.05 23.68
N GLY A 146 34.37 -12.94 24.06
CA GLY A 146 34.32 -13.53 25.41
C GLY A 146 35.60 -14.30 25.75
N ASP A 147 36.09 -15.13 24.84
CA ASP A 147 37.33 -15.91 24.99
C ASP A 147 38.59 -15.02 25.05
N ALA A 148 38.48 -13.79 24.54
CA ALA A 148 39.52 -12.78 24.63
C ALA A 148 39.43 -11.91 25.91
N GLY A 149 38.43 -12.13 26.77
CA GLY A 149 38.22 -11.36 28.00
C GLY A 149 37.59 -9.98 27.78
N PHE A 150 36.97 -9.79 26.61
CA PHE A 150 36.37 -8.53 26.20
C PHE A 150 34.88 -8.69 25.95
N HIS A 151 34.20 -7.56 25.85
CA HIS A 151 32.84 -7.50 25.33
C HIS A 151 32.65 -6.26 24.45
N LEU A 152 31.60 -6.31 23.65
CA LEU A 152 31.02 -5.20 22.90
C LEU A 152 29.57 -5.05 23.34
N GLN A 153 29.00 -3.86 23.21
CA GLN A 153 27.57 -3.66 23.39
C GLN A 153 26.83 -4.43 22.30
N THR A 154 25.68 -5.00 22.65
CA THR A 154 24.82 -5.72 21.72
C THR A 154 23.37 -5.35 21.94
N GLY A 155 22.54 -5.64 20.95
CA GLY A 155 21.09 -5.69 21.15
C GLY A 155 20.67 -6.92 21.97
N SER A 156 19.37 -7.16 21.97
CA SER A 156 18.74 -8.19 22.81
C SER A 156 18.64 -9.58 22.16
N GLY A 157 18.87 -9.69 20.85
CA GLY A 157 18.87 -10.94 20.10
C GLY A 157 20.22 -11.29 19.45
N SER A 158 20.42 -12.56 19.12
CA SER A 158 21.69 -13.10 18.62
C SER A 158 21.84 -13.10 17.09
N CYS A 159 20.74 -13.04 16.36
CA CYS A 159 20.67 -13.10 14.89
C CYS A 159 20.76 -11.74 14.15
N PRO A 160 20.48 -10.57 14.76
CA PRO A 160 20.73 -9.29 14.10
C PRO A 160 22.19 -9.10 13.69
N GLY A 161 22.38 -8.41 12.55
CA GLY A 161 23.70 -8.08 12.04
C GLY A 161 24.33 -6.95 12.86
N VAL A 162 25.59 -7.10 13.27
CA VAL A 162 26.32 -6.12 14.09
C VAL A 162 26.29 -4.75 13.41
N MET A 163 26.64 -4.71 12.12
CA MET A 163 26.66 -3.45 11.36
C MET A 163 25.27 -2.87 11.14
N GLY A 164 24.27 -3.68 10.78
CA GLY A 164 22.90 -3.18 10.60
C GLY A 164 22.38 -2.48 11.87
N VAL A 165 22.71 -3.03 13.04
CA VAL A 165 22.35 -2.46 14.34
C VAL A 165 23.15 -1.19 14.64
N ALA A 166 24.48 -1.24 14.50
CA ALA A 166 25.37 -0.11 14.75
C ALA A 166 25.08 1.11 13.85
N LEU A 167 24.67 0.91 12.60
CA LEU A 167 24.39 2.01 11.67
C LEU A 167 23.18 2.87 12.08
N GLY A 168 22.28 2.34 12.91
CA GLY A 168 21.12 3.05 13.44
C GLY A 168 21.28 3.53 14.89
N ALA A 169 21.99 2.77 15.73
CA ALA A 169 22.52 3.14 17.05
C ALA A 169 23.16 1.92 17.72
N GLY A 170 22.35 0.88 17.88
CA GLY A 170 22.62 -0.23 18.77
C GLY A 170 22.35 0.13 20.22
N VAL A 171 21.06 0.15 20.55
CA VAL A 171 20.53 0.26 21.92
C VAL A 171 20.56 -1.12 22.57
N GLY A 172 20.73 -1.18 23.88
CA GLY A 172 20.74 -2.45 24.61
C GLY A 172 21.24 -2.33 26.04
N ARG A 173 21.32 -3.48 26.72
CA ARG A 173 21.58 -3.63 28.17
C ARG A 173 22.83 -2.91 28.69
N TYR A 174 23.83 -2.69 27.85
CA TYR A 174 25.13 -2.15 28.23
C TYR A 174 25.30 -0.65 27.97
N GLN A 175 24.25 0.02 27.44
CA GLN A 175 24.38 1.40 26.99
C GLN A 175 24.63 2.41 28.13
N GLY A 176 24.15 2.10 29.34
CA GLY A 176 24.38 2.92 30.54
C GLY A 176 25.84 2.93 30.99
N MET A 177 26.56 1.82 30.79
CA MET A 177 27.96 1.67 31.18
C MET A 177 28.93 2.14 30.10
N PHE A 178 28.61 1.88 28.82
CA PHE A 178 29.60 1.98 27.74
C PHE A 178 29.09 2.69 26.47
N GLY A 179 27.91 3.32 26.51
CA GLY A 179 27.30 3.99 25.37
C GLY A 179 26.69 3.02 24.36
N LEU A 180 26.21 3.55 23.24
CA LEU A 180 25.58 2.77 22.17
C LEU A 180 26.64 1.95 21.40
N VAL A 181 26.22 0.94 20.63
CA VAL A 181 27.15 0.19 19.76
C VAL A 181 27.92 1.14 18.83
N LEU A 182 27.24 2.15 18.27
CA LEU A 182 27.85 3.16 17.39
C LEU A 182 28.91 4.04 18.05
N ASP A 183 28.93 4.14 19.39
CA ASP A 183 29.91 4.96 20.12
C ASP A 183 31.27 4.27 20.20
N ASN A 184 31.28 2.96 19.96
CA ASN A 184 32.46 2.12 20.01
C ASN A 184 33.01 1.85 18.61
N LEU A 185 32.33 2.32 17.56
CA LEU A 185 32.85 2.30 16.20
C LEU A 185 34.04 3.27 16.09
N LEU A 186 35.21 2.76 15.70
CA LEU A 186 36.44 3.54 15.51
C LEU A 186 36.66 3.90 14.05
N SER A 187 36.42 2.94 13.16
CA SER A 187 36.49 3.12 11.71
C SER A 187 35.65 2.07 10.98
N ALA A 188 35.33 2.33 9.72
CA ALA A 188 34.74 1.35 8.82
C ALA A 188 35.30 1.47 7.40
N ARG A 189 35.26 0.37 6.66
CA ARG A 189 35.42 0.34 5.21
C ARG A 189 34.03 0.31 4.58
N LEU A 190 33.77 1.25 3.68
CA LEU A 190 32.44 1.47 3.12
C LEU A 190 32.52 1.54 1.59
N VAL A 191 31.61 0.84 0.91
CA VAL A 191 31.38 0.94 -0.53
C VAL A 191 30.30 1.99 -0.81
N THR A 192 30.64 3.06 -1.53
CA THR A 192 29.73 4.17 -1.88
C THR A 192 28.77 3.80 -3.02
N ALA A 193 27.84 4.71 -3.37
CA ALA A 193 26.87 4.53 -4.45
C ALA A 193 27.51 4.47 -5.85
N GLU A 194 28.78 4.84 -5.97
CA GLU A 194 29.57 4.69 -7.20
C GLU A 194 30.40 3.40 -7.21
N GLY A 195 30.30 2.57 -6.17
CA GLY A 195 31.12 1.37 -6.02
C GLY A 195 32.58 1.67 -5.69
N ARG A 196 32.87 2.80 -5.03
CA ARG A 196 34.21 3.12 -4.50
C ARG A 196 34.33 2.65 -3.06
N VAL A 197 35.47 2.08 -2.71
CA VAL A 197 35.80 1.77 -1.32
C VAL A 197 36.41 3.01 -0.67
N VAL A 198 35.90 3.40 0.50
CA VAL A 198 36.42 4.51 1.30
C VAL A 198 36.59 4.07 2.76
N ASP A 199 37.65 4.57 3.39
CA ASP A 199 37.83 4.48 4.83
C ASP A 199 37.11 5.65 5.51
N VAL A 200 36.34 5.34 6.55
CA VAL A 200 35.60 6.35 7.34
C VAL A 200 35.99 6.23 8.80
N SER A 201 36.43 7.34 9.38
CA SER A 201 36.88 7.45 10.78
C SER A 201 36.80 8.91 11.23
N LYS A 202 37.26 9.22 12.45
CA LYS A 202 37.39 10.62 12.90
C LYS A 202 38.41 11.43 12.10
N SER A 203 39.39 10.79 11.47
CA SER A 203 40.46 11.45 10.71
C SER A 203 40.32 11.30 9.19
N GLN A 204 39.46 10.40 8.70
CA GLN A 204 39.23 10.15 7.28
C GLN A 204 37.74 10.16 6.97
N ASN A 205 37.30 11.01 6.03
CA ASN A 205 35.88 11.22 5.73
C ASN A 205 35.00 11.42 7.00
N PRO A 206 35.36 12.35 7.90
CA PRO A 206 34.75 12.47 9.22
C PRO A 206 33.26 12.85 9.18
N ASP A 207 32.84 13.51 8.10
CA ASP A 207 31.45 13.86 7.83
C ASP A 207 30.61 12.62 7.53
N LEU A 208 31.11 11.70 6.71
CA LEU A 208 30.50 10.41 6.46
C LEU A 208 30.54 9.52 7.71
N PHE A 209 31.66 9.52 8.45
CA PHE A 209 31.78 8.80 9.71
C PHE A 209 30.76 9.27 10.77
N TRP A 210 30.45 10.56 10.79
CA TRP A 210 29.35 11.11 11.58
C TRP A 210 27.98 10.58 11.12
N ALA A 211 27.73 10.56 9.81
CA ALA A 211 26.45 10.17 9.24
C ALA A 211 26.15 8.67 9.43
N ILE A 212 27.15 7.80 9.30
CA ILE A 212 26.94 6.36 9.44
C ILE A 212 26.63 5.95 10.88
N ARG A 213 27.01 6.76 11.87
CA ARG A 213 26.65 6.58 13.28
C ARG A 213 25.26 7.16 13.54
N GLY A 214 24.22 6.49 13.03
CA GLY A 214 22.81 6.84 13.27
C GLY A 214 21.92 6.84 12.02
N ALA A 215 22.50 6.96 10.82
CA ALA A 215 21.75 6.92 9.57
C ALA A 215 22.45 6.10 8.47
N GLY A 216 23.33 5.17 8.84
CA GLY A 216 24.33 4.59 7.93
C GLY A 216 23.81 3.76 6.76
N ALA A 217 22.61 3.17 6.87
CA ALA A 217 21.97 2.44 5.77
C ALA A 217 21.71 3.32 4.52
N ASN A 218 21.84 4.64 4.64
CA ASN A 218 21.60 5.61 3.58
C ASN A 218 22.85 6.03 2.78
N PHE A 219 24.05 5.57 3.14
CA PHE A 219 25.29 6.15 2.58
C PHE A 219 26.24 5.14 1.95
N GLY A 220 25.97 3.83 2.07
CA GLY A 220 26.87 2.82 1.55
C GLY A 220 26.67 1.43 2.14
N ILE A 221 27.51 0.50 1.66
CA ILE A 221 27.62 -0.84 2.22
C ILE A 221 28.89 -0.91 3.06
N VAL A 222 28.74 -1.09 4.38
CA VAL A 222 29.90 -1.37 5.24
C VAL A 222 30.33 -2.82 5.05
N THR A 223 31.57 -3.03 4.64
CA THR A 223 32.18 -4.35 4.40
C THR A 223 32.95 -4.86 5.61
N SER A 224 33.50 -3.93 6.41
CA SER A 224 34.15 -4.22 7.69
C SER A 224 34.22 -2.99 8.58
N ALA A 225 34.33 -3.18 9.89
CA ALA A 225 34.40 -2.12 10.86
C ALA A 225 35.27 -2.50 12.07
N VAL A 226 36.04 -1.54 12.55
CA VAL A 226 36.85 -1.68 13.76
C VAL A 226 36.09 -1.09 14.93
N PHE A 227 35.82 -1.90 15.94
CA PHE A 227 35.20 -1.49 17.19
C PHE A 227 36.21 -1.49 18.33
N LYS A 228 36.10 -0.50 19.21
CA LYS A 228 36.70 -0.51 20.55
C LYS A 228 35.99 -1.55 21.40
N LEU A 229 36.77 -2.39 22.07
CA LEU A 229 36.28 -3.38 23.01
C LEU A 229 36.43 -2.87 24.44
N ASN A 230 35.51 -3.30 25.29
CA ASN A 230 35.52 -2.99 26.72
C ASN A 230 35.91 -4.25 27.50
N LYS A 231 36.65 -4.08 28.60
CA LYS A 231 36.97 -5.20 29.50
C LYS A 231 35.68 -5.69 30.15
N ALA A 232 35.49 -7.02 30.18
CA ALA A 232 34.28 -7.60 30.73
C ALA A 232 34.16 -7.26 32.25
N PRO A 233 33.08 -6.58 32.68
CA PRO A 233 32.81 -6.36 34.10
C PRO A 233 32.67 -7.69 34.85
N ASN A 234 32.98 -7.69 36.15
CA ASN A 234 32.73 -8.84 37.02
C ASN A 234 33.29 -10.17 36.47
N GLY A 235 34.48 -10.13 35.86
CA GLY A 235 35.12 -11.31 35.25
C GLY A 235 34.33 -11.93 34.09
N GLY A 236 33.46 -11.15 33.44
CA GLY A 236 32.56 -11.60 32.38
C GLY A 236 31.33 -12.36 32.85
N GLN A 237 31.08 -12.41 34.17
CA GLN A 237 29.89 -13.02 34.74
C GLN A 237 28.78 -11.98 34.93
N VAL A 238 27.57 -12.34 34.54
CA VAL A 238 26.38 -11.49 34.56
C VAL A 238 25.26 -12.22 35.29
N LEU A 239 24.56 -11.53 36.20
CA LEU A 239 23.35 -12.07 36.81
C LEU A 239 22.20 -11.96 35.81
N ASN A 240 21.66 -13.10 35.40
CA ASN A 240 20.42 -13.20 34.65
C ASN A 240 19.29 -13.65 35.59
N ALA A 241 18.20 -12.89 35.64
CA ALA A 241 17.02 -13.20 36.42
C ALA A 241 15.77 -13.13 35.53
N ASP A 242 15.14 -14.28 35.30
CA ASP A 242 13.94 -14.40 34.48
C ASP A 242 12.73 -14.72 35.36
N PHE A 243 11.62 -14.05 35.11
CA PHE A 243 10.38 -14.19 35.86
C PHE A 243 9.16 -14.30 34.94
N ILE A 244 8.16 -15.07 35.36
CA ILE A 244 6.78 -14.97 34.85
C ILE A 244 5.93 -14.33 35.93
N ILE A 245 5.52 -13.08 35.71
CA ILE A 245 4.69 -12.33 36.65
C ILE A 245 3.21 -12.59 36.32
N PRO A 246 2.38 -12.99 37.30
CA PRO A 246 0.96 -13.24 37.07
C PRO A 246 0.21 -11.94 36.75
N ALA A 247 -0.87 -12.06 35.97
CA ALA A 247 -1.71 -10.91 35.60
C ALA A 247 -2.23 -10.13 36.82
N ALA A 248 -2.50 -10.79 37.94
CA ALA A 248 -2.96 -10.15 39.18
C ALA A 248 -1.93 -9.15 39.76
N SER A 249 -0.63 -9.37 39.50
CA SER A 249 0.46 -8.52 39.98
C SER A 249 0.87 -7.44 38.97
N ASN A 250 0.13 -7.27 37.86
CA ASN A 250 0.51 -6.34 36.79
C ASN A 250 0.69 -4.90 37.31
N SER A 251 -0.24 -4.38 38.12
CA SER A 251 -0.20 -3.01 38.62
C SER A 251 1.07 -2.73 39.42
N SER A 252 1.38 -3.61 40.37
CA SER A 252 2.59 -3.52 41.20
C SER A 252 3.87 -3.69 40.39
N TYR A 253 3.87 -4.52 39.34
CA TYR A 253 5.01 -4.64 38.44
C TYR A 253 5.24 -3.36 37.65
N MET A 254 4.18 -2.74 37.13
CA MET A 254 4.28 -1.47 36.40
C MET A 254 4.74 -0.31 37.30
N ASP A 255 4.33 -0.31 38.58
CA ASP A 255 4.86 0.63 39.58
C ASP A 255 6.37 0.40 39.80
N LEU A 256 6.82 -0.86 39.87
CA LEU A 256 8.24 -1.19 39.98
C LEU A 256 9.03 -0.69 38.76
N LEU A 257 8.51 -0.88 37.54
CA LEU A 257 9.18 -0.38 36.32
C LEU A 257 9.36 1.13 36.34
N GLN A 258 8.39 1.90 36.84
CA GLN A 258 8.54 3.36 36.97
C GLN A 258 9.70 3.77 37.88
N THR A 259 10.02 3.00 38.92
CA THR A 259 11.17 3.28 39.80
C THR A 259 12.52 3.18 39.07
N LEU A 260 12.56 2.53 37.91
CA LEU A 260 13.77 2.35 37.11
C LEU A 260 14.22 3.59 36.33
N GLU A 261 13.48 4.70 36.39
CA GLU A 261 13.98 5.99 35.89
C GLU A 261 15.36 6.36 36.45
N ARG A 262 15.69 5.86 37.65
CA ARG A 262 16.98 6.06 38.33
C ARG A 262 17.73 4.75 38.58
N MET A 263 17.62 3.79 37.66
CA MET A 263 18.34 2.52 37.76
C MET A 263 19.87 2.68 37.64
N PRO A 264 20.69 1.86 38.31
CA PRO A 264 22.14 1.91 38.16
C PRO A 264 22.58 1.49 36.74
N PRO A 265 23.74 1.97 36.24
CA PRO A 265 24.25 1.65 34.90
C PRO A 265 24.36 0.15 34.59
N GLU A 266 24.61 -0.67 35.62
CA GLU A 266 24.81 -2.11 35.51
C GLU A 266 23.52 -2.90 35.32
N LEU A 267 22.35 -2.29 35.56
CA LEU A 267 21.03 -2.91 35.51
C LEU A 267 20.34 -2.63 34.17
N ALA A 268 19.64 -3.63 33.65
CA ALA A 268 18.78 -3.53 32.48
C ALA A 268 17.56 -4.45 32.63
N THR A 269 16.42 -4.07 32.06
CA THR A 269 15.24 -4.95 32.01
C THR A 269 14.59 -4.96 30.63
N ILE A 270 14.05 -6.12 30.26
CA ILE A 270 13.19 -6.31 29.09
C ILE A 270 11.97 -7.10 29.54
N SER A 271 10.79 -6.59 29.26
CA SER A 271 9.53 -7.23 29.62
C SER A 271 8.65 -7.45 28.40
N PHE A 272 7.98 -8.60 28.34
CA PHE A 272 7.00 -8.91 27.31
C PHE A 272 5.62 -9.11 27.93
N VAL A 273 4.59 -8.47 27.37
CA VAL A 273 3.18 -8.81 27.61
C VAL A 273 2.75 -9.77 26.52
N LEU A 274 2.39 -10.99 26.91
CA LEU A 274 2.08 -12.10 26.00
C LEU A 274 0.78 -12.78 26.42
N TRP A 275 0.04 -13.34 25.46
CA TRP A 275 -1.07 -14.24 25.76
C TRP A 275 -0.56 -15.65 26.13
N ASN A 276 -1.08 -16.23 27.20
CA ASN A 276 -0.84 -17.62 27.57
C ASN A 276 -2.08 -18.46 27.27
N GLU A 277 -2.00 -19.33 26.27
CA GLU A 277 -3.13 -20.19 25.88
C GLU A 277 -3.51 -21.21 26.97
N THR A 278 -2.52 -21.76 27.71
CA THR A 278 -2.76 -22.80 28.72
C THR A 278 -3.66 -22.31 29.85
N ILE A 279 -3.49 -21.07 30.29
CA ILE A 279 -4.31 -20.46 31.35
C ILE A 279 -5.33 -19.45 30.83
N SER A 280 -5.37 -19.24 29.51
CA SER A 280 -6.28 -18.29 28.82
C SER A 280 -6.27 -16.88 29.42
N GLN A 281 -5.08 -16.37 29.73
CA GLN A 281 -4.87 -15.05 30.32
C GLN A 281 -3.56 -14.43 29.80
N PRO A 282 -3.42 -13.09 29.78
CA PRO A 282 -2.14 -12.46 29.55
C PRO A 282 -1.18 -12.72 30.72
N GLN A 283 0.11 -12.75 30.43
CA GLN A 283 1.18 -12.84 31.43
C GLN A 283 2.30 -11.86 31.08
N ILE A 284 3.15 -11.54 32.05
CA ILE A 284 4.34 -10.72 31.83
C ILE A 284 5.57 -11.61 31.99
N LEU A 285 6.35 -11.76 30.93
CA LEU A 285 7.70 -12.30 31.00
C LEU A 285 8.65 -11.15 31.29
N ALA A 286 9.37 -11.21 32.40
CA ALA A 286 10.30 -10.17 32.83
C ALA A 286 11.73 -10.72 32.89
N ASN A 287 12.64 -10.16 32.10
CA ASN A 287 14.08 -10.42 32.18
C ASN A 287 14.77 -9.23 32.84
N TRP A 288 15.53 -9.48 33.90
CA TRP A 288 16.33 -8.50 34.61
C TRP A 288 17.78 -8.96 34.62
N VAL A 289 18.67 -8.08 34.18
CA VAL A 289 20.09 -8.38 34.00
C VAL A 289 20.93 -7.39 34.79
N TYR A 290 21.85 -7.91 35.60
CA TYR A 290 22.81 -7.11 36.36
C TYR A 290 24.24 -7.55 36.08
N THR A 291 25.09 -6.60 35.69
CA THR A 291 26.46 -6.85 35.20
C THR A 291 27.54 -6.76 36.30
N GLY A 292 27.13 -6.68 37.56
CA GLY A 292 28.01 -6.69 38.73
C GLY A 292 27.91 -7.97 39.59
N PRO A 293 28.46 -7.94 40.81
CA PRO A 293 28.43 -9.08 41.73
C PRO A 293 27.01 -9.56 42.05
N ARG A 294 26.83 -10.88 42.16
CA ARG A 294 25.53 -11.53 42.40
C ARG A 294 24.76 -10.88 43.55
N GLU A 295 25.41 -10.66 44.70
CA GLU A 295 24.75 -10.14 45.90
C GLU A 295 24.12 -8.75 45.69
N GLN A 296 24.79 -7.87 44.95
CA GLN A 296 24.26 -6.54 44.63
C GLN A 296 23.05 -6.65 43.68
N GLY A 297 23.17 -7.50 42.65
CA GLY A 297 22.07 -7.74 41.72
C GLY A 297 20.86 -8.37 42.42
N MET A 298 21.07 -9.30 43.35
CA MET A 298 20.00 -9.91 44.16
C MET A 298 19.24 -8.86 44.98
N ARG A 299 19.93 -7.85 45.55
CA ARG A 299 19.26 -6.74 46.27
C ARG A 299 18.37 -5.90 45.36
N LEU A 300 18.76 -5.69 44.11
CA LEU A 300 17.98 -4.90 43.15
C LEU A 300 16.72 -5.64 42.65
N ILE A 301 16.78 -6.96 42.54
CA ILE A 301 15.63 -7.77 42.08
C ILE A 301 14.74 -8.27 43.23
N ASP A 302 15.15 -8.12 44.50
CA ASP A 302 14.38 -8.54 45.69
C ASP A 302 12.90 -8.11 45.65
N PRO A 303 12.55 -6.86 45.25
CA PRO A 303 11.17 -6.42 45.19
C PRO A 303 10.27 -7.27 44.27
N ILE A 304 10.82 -7.93 43.25
CA ILE A 304 10.07 -8.76 42.31
C ILE A 304 9.51 -10.01 42.99
N PHE A 305 10.21 -10.58 43.99
CA PHE A 305 9.70 -11.75 44.69
C PHE A 305 8.42 -11.47 45.48
N ARG A 306 8.19 -10.22 45.90
CA ARG A 306 6.95 -9.79 46.56
C ARG A 306 5.74 -9.83 45.62
N LEU A 307 5.97 -9.95 44.31
CA LEU A 307 4.93 -10.09 43.29
C LEU A 307 4.45 -11.53 43.10
N ASN A 308 5.03 -12.49 43.83
CA ASN A 308 4.76 -13.93 43.75
C ASN A 308 4.84 -14.45 42.29
N PRO A 309 6.02 -14.36 41.64
CA PRO A 309 6.18 -14.84 40.27
C PRO A 309 5.81 -16.32 40.15
N VAL A 310 5.12 -16.69 39.07
CA VAL A 310 4.70 -18.07 38.76
C VAL A 310 5.92 -18.96 38.48
N ARG A 311 6.95 -18.37 37.89
CA ARG A 311 8.24 -19.00 37.61
C ARG A 311 9.34 -17.97 37.82
N SER A 312 10.46 -18.41 38.40
CA SER A 312 11.69 -17.62 38.53
C SER A 312 12.91 -18.47 38.23
N GLU A 313 13.84 -17.97 37.43
CA GLU A 313 15.13 -18.62 37.16
C GLU A 313 16.26 -17.60 37.26
N ILE A 314 17.18 -17.81 38.21
CA ILE A 314 18.20 -16.81 38.57
C ILE A 314 19.58 -17.46 38.61
N LYS A 315 20.47 -17.03 37.71
CA LYS A 315 21.79 -17.63 37.53
C LYS A 315 22.83 -16.59 37.16
N MET A 316 24.06 -16.83 37.59
CA MET A 316 25.21 -16.16 36.99
C MET A 316 25.53 -16.88 35.68
N VAL A 317 25.73 -16.12 34.62
CA VAL A 317 26.09 -16.64 33.29
C VAL A 317 27.25 -15.83 32.72
N ALA A 318 28.06 -16.46 31.87
CA ALA A 318 29.05 -15.70 31.11
C ALA A 318 28.35 -14.77 30.13
N TRP A 319 28.91 -13.58 29.88
CA TRP A 319 28.39 -12.59 28.94
C TRP A 319 28.06 -13.19 27.57
N LYS A 320 28.94 -14.05 27.05
CA LYS A 320 28.80 -14.72 25.75
C LYS A 320 27.56 -15.63 25.67
N ASP A 321 27.06 -16.10 26.80
CA ASP A 321 25.92 -17.02 26.90
C ASP A 321 24.62 -16.28 27.32
N LEU A 322 24.71 -14.99 27.65
CA LEU A 322 23.60 -14.21 28.20
C LEU A 322 22.39 -14.15 27.27
N VAL A 323 22.59 -13.82 25.99
CA VAL A 323 21.49 -13.62 25.04
C VAL A 323 20.72 -14.92 24.80
N GLY A 324 21.42 -16.04 24.66
CA GLY A 324 20.77 -17.36 24.51
C GLY A 324 20.10 -17.87 25.78
N THR A 325 20.36 -17.23 26.92
CA THR A 325 19.84 -17.63 28.23
C THR A 325 18.66 -16.76 28.69
N ALA A 326 18.73 -15.45 28.41
CA ALA A 326 17.77 -14.46 28.88
C ALA A 326 16.33 -14.76 28.41
N GLY A 327 15.37 -14.40 29.25
CA GLY A 327 13.95 -14.60 29.00
C GLY A 327 13.57 -16.08 28.90
N PHE A 328 14.22 -16.96 29.67
CA PHE A 328 14.08 -18.42 29.55
C PHE A 328 14.51 -18.98 28.18
N GLY A 329 15.51 -18.37 27.55
CA GLY A 329 16.06 -18.81 26.27
C GLY A 329 15.20 -18.45 25.05
N ILE A 330 14.41 -17.38 25.15
CA ILE A 330 13.46 -16.96 24.11
C ILE A 330 14.15 -16.61 22.78
N ASP A 331 15.45 -16.27 22.79
CA ASP A 331 16.26 -16.05 21.59
C ASP A 331 16.22 -17.27 20.65
N GLY A 332 16.18 -18.49 21.18
CA GLY A 332 16.09 -19.70 20.36
C GLY A 332 14.81 -19.80 19.54
N LEU A 333 13.74 -19.13 19.98
CA LEU A 333 12.46 -19.02 19.27
C LEU A 333 12.44 -17.79 18.35
N TYR A 334 12.87 -16.63 18.84
CA TYR A 334 12.85 -15.37 18.10
C TYR A 334 13.87 -15.32 16.95
N CYS A 335 15.04 -15.93 17.14
CA CYS A 335 16.13 -15.91 16.18
C CYS A 335 16.09 -17.05 15.18
N GLN A 336 14.89 -17.34 14.69
CA GLN A 336 14.62 -18.19 13.53
C GLN A 336 13.77 -17.43 12.51
N PRO A 337 13.90 -17.72 11.20
CA PRO A 337 12.97 -17.20 10.21
C PRO A 337 11.54 -17.59 10.60
N SER A 338 10.68 -16.59 10.76
CA SER A 338 9.28 -16.80 11.10
C SER A 338 8.42 -16.69 9.84
N ASN A 339 7.35 -17.48 9.74
CA ASN A 339 6.31 -17.30 8.71
C ASN A 339 5.18 -16.37 9.18
N THR A 340 5.25 -15.90 10.42
CA THR A 340 4.21 -15.04 11.01
C THR A 340 4.28 -13.65 10.41
N GLN A 341 3.19 -13.23 9.77
CA GLN A 341 3.04 -11.83 9.38
C GLN A 341 2.77 -11.00 10.63
N PHE A 342 3.51 -9.91 10.76
CA PHE A 342 3.26 -8.90 11.78
C PHE A 342 3.54 -7.49 11.29
N THR A 343 2.95 -6.50 11.94
CA THR A 343 3.39 -5.11 11.84
C THR A 343 3.90 -4.66 13.19
N GLN A 344 4.97 -3.88 13.20
CA GLN A 344 5.49 -3.26 14.40
C GLN A 344 5.08 -1.79 14.46
N ILE A 345 4.72 -1.33 15.65
CA ILE A 345 4.62 0.10 15.97
C ILE A 345 5.51 0.31 17.18
N SER A 346 6.30 1.38 17.21
CA SER A 346 7.20 1.65 18.32
C SER A 346 7.29 3.13 18.65
N THR A 347 7.71 3.44 19.87
CA THR A 347 8.07 4.79 20.29
C THR A 347 9.13 4.74 21.39
N ASN A 348 9.93 5.80 21.45
CA ASN A 348 10.89 6.04 22.52
C ASN A 348 10.20 6.70 23.71
N VAL A 349 10.74 6.44 24.89
CA VAL A 349 10.26 6.93 26.18
C VAL A 349 11.45 7.45 26.98
N ARG A 350 11.40 8.72 27.42
CA ARG A 350 12.39 9.34 28.31
C ARG A 350 11.89 9.52 29.75
N ARG A 351 10.59 9.28 29.99
CA ARG A 351 9.93 9.31 31.29
C ARG A 351 9.01 8.09 31.41
N LEU A 352 9.16 7.32 32.48
CA LEU A 352 8.36 6.13 32.74
C LEU A 352 7.10 6.53 33.52
N ASP A 353 5.93 6.14 33.00
CA ASP A 353 4.65 6.43 33.63
C ASP A 353 3.90 5.14 33.95
N ALA A 354 3.81 4.81 35.24
CA ALA A 354 3.14 3.59 35.69
C ALA A 354 1.67 3.54 35.27
N LYS A 355 0.99 4.70 35.19
CA LYS A 355 -0.42 4.75 34.77
C LYS A 355 -0.57 4.35 33.31
N THR A 356 0.26 4.86 32.40
CA THR A 356 0.29 4.44 30.99
C THR A 356 0.56 2.95 30.86
N PHE A 357 1.54 2.40 31.59
CA PHE A 357 1.82 0.96 31.56
C PHE A 357 0.64 0.10 32.06
N LYS A 358 -0.04 0.51 33.13
CA LYS A 358 -1.23 -0.19 33.65
C LYS A 358 -2.37 -0.17 32.62
N THR A 359 -2.66 1.00 32.06
CA THR A 359 -3.67 1.15 31.01
C THR A 359 -3.33 0.32 29.77
N MET A 360 -2.06 0.26 29.37
CA MET A 360 -1.61 -0.61 28.28
C MET A 360 -1.93 -2.09 28.59
N PHE A 361 -1.60 -2.59 29.79
CA PHE A 361 -1.87 -3.99 30.15
C PHE A 361 -3.37 -4.30 30.15
N GLU A 362 -4.20 -3.41 30.71
CA GLU A 362 -5.66 -3.53 30.70
C GLU A 362 -6.23 -3.57 29.28
N LYS A 363 -5.77 -2.66 28.40
CA LYS A 363 -6.16 -2.63 26.99
C LYS A 363 -5.78 -3.92 26.27
N MET A 364 -4.58 -4.44 26.51
CA MET A 364 -4.13 -5.70 25.94
C MET A 364 -4.93 -6.91 26.44
N ASN A 365 -5.22 -6.99 27.74
CA ASN A 365 -6.07 -8.05 28.29
C ASN A 365 -7.44 -8.06 27.60
N ASN A 366 -8.06 -6.88 27.44
CA ASN A 366 -9.34 -6.75 26.74
C ASN A 366 -9.22 -7.09 25.25
N PHE A 367 -8.13 -6.67 24.61
CA PHE A 367 -7.85 -6.96 23.21
C PHE A 367 -7.75 -8.47 22.94
N TYR A 368 -6.95 -9.20 23.71
CA TYR A 368 -6.77 -10.65 23.52
C TYR A 368 -8.07 -11.45 23.71
N ARG A 369 -8.97 -10.98 24.59
CA ARG A 369 -10.28 -11.60 24.80
C ARG A 369 -11.22 -11.33 23.64
N ARG A 370 -11.20 -10.10 23.10
CA ARG A 370 -12.09 -9.65 22.02
C ARG A 370 -11.64 -10.10 20.62
N VAL A 371 -10.33 -10.28 20.41
CA VAL A 371 -9.75 -10.59 19.09
C VAL A 371 -8.87 -11.85 19.16
N PRO A 372 -9.45 -13.06 19.27
CA PRO A 372 -8.68 -14.30 19.39
C PRO A 372 -7.69 -14.55 18.22
N ALA A 373 -8.08 -14.14 17.01
CA ALA A 373 -7.25 -14.22 15.80
C ALA A 373 -5.98 -13.36 15.83
N ALA A 374 -5.79 -12.53 16.86
CA ALA A 374 -4.61 -11.68 17.05
C ALA A 374 -3.81 -11.99 18.32
N ARG A 375 -4.06 -13.13 18.99
CA ARG A 375 -3.40 -13.49 20.27
C ARG A 375 -1.90 -13.73 20.19
N ALA A 376 -1.36 -13.95 19.00
CA ALA A 376 0.08 -13.99 18.76
C ALA A 376 0.75 -12.60 18.85
N SER A 377 -0.02 -11.51 18.98
CA SER A 377 0.53 -10.17 19.19
C SER A 377 1.21 -10.04 20.55
N SER A 378 2.25 -9.23 20.64
CA SER A 378 3.03 -8.99 21.85
C SER A 378 3.28 -7.50 22.08
N ILE A 379 3.59 -7.13 23.33
CA ILE A 379 4.22 -5.85 23.64
C ILE A 379 5.55 -6.11 24.31
N GLU A 380 6.61 -5.49 23.80
CA GLU A 380 7.93 -5.46 24.41
C GLU A 380 8.23 -4.09 25.01
N LEU A 381 8.74 -4.10 26.25
CA LEU A 381 9.18 -2.94 27.00
C LEU A 381 10.65 -3.14 27.37
N GLU A 382 11.54 -2.46 26.65
CA GLU A 382 12.98 -2.42 26.97
C GLU A 382 13.27 -1.17 27.81
N ILE A 383 13.87 -1.33 28.99
CA ILE A 383 14.26 -0.22 29.88
C ILE A 383 15.73 -0.34 30.27
N PHE A 384 16.50 0.70 29.95
CA PHE A 384 17.95 0.72 30.09
C PHE A 384 18.43 2.06 30.69
N ASN A 385 19.47 2.01 31.52
CA ASN A 385 20.21 3.22 31.90
C ASN A 385 20.89 3.85 30.66
N THR A 386 21.08 5.18 30.65
CA THR A 386 21.64 5.94 29.51
C THR A 386 22.87 6.79 29.85
N ASP A 387 23.45 6.65 31.04
CA ASP A 387 24.46 7.59 31.54
C ASP A 387 25.66 7.72 30.61
N ALA A 388 26.26 6.61 30.17
CA ALA A 388 27.36 6.66 29.22
C ALA A 388 26.93 7.13 27.81
N ALA A 389 25.73 6.76 27.35
CA ALA A 389 25.20 7.23 26.07
C ALA A 389 25.01 8.76 26.04
N LYS A 390 24.58 9.36 27.16
CA LYS A 390 24.39 10.81 27.33
C LYS A 390 25.70 11.59 27.51
N ARG A 391 26.79 10.94 27.92
CA ARG A 391 28.13 11.57 28.00
C ARG A 391 28.70 11.88 26.62
N VAL A 392 28.27 11.17 25.59
CA VAL A 392 28.65 11.48 24.21
C VAL A 392 27.86 12.72 23.76
N PRO A 393 28.52 13.79 23.30
CA PRO A 393 27.83 15.00 22.85
C PRO A 393 26.79 14.68 21.78
N ARG A 394 25.60 15.28 21.88
CA ARG A 394 24.49 15.04 20.93
C ARG A 394 24.90 15.22 19.47
N ASP A 395 25.81 16.15 19.17
CA ASP A 395 26.27 16.45 17.82
C ASP A 395 27.47 15.61 17.34
N GLU A 396 28.01 14.72 18.18
CA GLU A 396 29.10 13.80 17.82
C GLU A 396 28.67 12.75 16.78
N THR A 397 27.36 12.47 16.68
CA THR A 397 26.78 11.45 15.79
C THR A 397 25.46 11.91 15.16
N ALA A 398 24.99 11.17 14.16
CA ALA A 398 23.69 11.40 13.54
C ALA A 398 22.50 10.94 14.41
N TYR A 399 22.69 10.01 15.35
CA TYR A 399 21.61 9.54 16.23
C TYR A 399 21.16 10.62 17.25
N PRO A 400 19.88 11.01 17.27
CA PRO A 400 19.41 12.12 18.13
C PRO A 400 18.95 11.70 19.54
N TRP A 401 18.42 10.49 19.73
CA TRP A 401 17.61 10.11 20.90
C TRP A 401 18.41 9.57 22.10
N ARG A 402 19.51 10.25 22.43
CA ARG A 402 20.54 9.85 23.40
C ARG A 402 20.04 9.71 24.85
N ASP A 403 18.92 10.36 25.19
CA ASP A 403 18.30 10.38 26.52
C ASP A 403 17.11 9.41 26.67
N THR A 404 16.90 8.53 25.70
CA THR A 404 15.84 7.51 25.74
C THR A 404 16.16 6.40 26.73
N ILE A 405 15.36 6.27 27.78
CA ILE A 405 15.51 5.22 28.79
C ILE A 405 14.61 4.01 28.52
N GLY A 406 13.54 4.18 27.74
CA GLY A 406 12.58 3.13 27.42
C GLY A 406 12.28 3.03 25.92
N TYR A 407 12.16 1.81 25.41
CA TYR A 407 11.71 1.53 24.04
C TYR A 407 10.51 0.61 24.10
N THR A 408 9.39 1.05 23.53
CA THR A 408 8.16 0.26 23.47
C THR A 408 7.97 -0.25 22.05
N MET A 409 7.79 -1.56 21.88
CA MET A 409 7.50 -2.19 20.60
C MET A 409 6.20 -2.99 20.72
N TYR A 410 5.28 -2.74 19.79
CA TYR A 410 4.01 -3.45 19.69
C TYR A 410 4.07 -4.31 18.43
N GLU A 411 4.28 -5.62 18.58
CA GLU A 411 4.29 -6.56 17.47
C GLU A 411 2.88 -7.10 17.30
N TRP A 412 2.21 -6.67 16.24
CA TRP A 412 0.85 -7.08 15.96
C TRP A 412 0.83 -8.22 14.96
N SER A 413 0.37 -9.38 15.38
CA SER A 413 0.18 -10.56 14.51
C SER A 413 -1.31 -10.86 14.38
N TRP A 414 -1.73 -11.31 13.21
CA TRP A 414 -3.12 -11.62 12.91
C TRP A 414 -3.22 -12.81 11.97
N THR A 415 -4.33 -13.55 12.06
CA THR A 415 -4.67 -14.64 11.13
C THR A 415 -5.83 -14.28 10.19
N THR A 416 -6.54 -13.17 10.44
CA THR A 416 -7.65 -12.68 9.60
C THR A 416 -7.51 -11.20 9.26
N ALA A 417 -8.18 -10.74 8.21
CA ALA A 417 -8.16 -9.34 7.80
C ALA A 417 -8.83 -8.43 8.83
N GLU A 418 -9.92 -8.87 9.46
CA GLU A 418 -10.62 -8.11 10.51
C GLU A 418 -9.72 -7.93 11.75
N ALA A 419 -8.99 -8.98 12.14
CA ALA A 419 -8.04 -8.91 13.24
C ALA A 419 -6.90 -7.91 12.94
N ARG A 420 -6.45 -7.82 11.68
CA ARG A 420 -5.46 -6.83 11.25
C ARG A 420 -5.92 -5.40 11.49
N GLU A 421 -7.18 -5.07 11.18
CA GLU A 421 -7.72 -3.73 11.38
C GLU A 421 -7.77 -3.37 12.88
N GLU A 422 -8.19 -4.31 13.71
CA GLU A 422 -8.20 -4.14 15.16
C GLU A 422 -6.79 -3.97 15.74
N CYS A 423 -5.81 -4.72 15.23
CA CYS A 423 -4.39 -4.54 15.56
C CYS A 423 -3.90 -3.12 15.26
N ILE A 424 -4.19 -2.61 14.05
CA ILE A 424 -3.78 -1.25 13.65
C ILE A 424 -4.45 -0.20 14.53
N LYS A 425 -5.74 -0.37 14.84
CA LYS A 425 -6.49 0.53 15.73
C LYS A 425 -5.87 0.55 17.13
N MET A 426 -5.62 -0.61 17.71
CA MET A 426 -5.03 -0.75 19.04
C MET A 426 -3.60 -0.18 19.08
N GLY A 427 -2.77 -0.48 18.08
CA GLY A 427 -1.41 0.04 17.99
C GLY A 427 -1.35 1.57 17.93
N ASN A 428 -2.23 2.21 17.16
CA ASN A 428 -2.33 3.68 17.13
C ASN A 428 -2.85 4.27 18.45
N GLU A 429 -3.72 3.54 19.15
CA GLU A 429 -4.21 3.96 20.45
C GLU A 429 -3.11 3.93 21.51
N LEU A 430 -2.36 2.83 21.61
CA LEU A 430 -1.21 2.71 22.51
C LEU A 430 -0.12 3.72 22.17
N LEU A 431 0.15 3.95 20.87
CA LEU A 431 1.10 4.98 20.46
C LEU A 431 0.72 6.36 21.02
N ARG A 432 -0.56 6.76 20.96
CA ARG A 432 -1.01 8.03 21.54
C ARG A 432 -0.83 8.09 23.05
N ASP A 433 -1.18 7.01 23.76
CA ASP A 433 -1.07 6.95 25.22
C ASP A 433 0.39 7.09 25.67
N PHE A 434 1.31 6.41 24.99
CA PHE A 434 2.73 6.48 25.30
C PHE A 434 3.36 7.80 24.89
N VAL A 435 3.02 8.35 23.72
CA VAL A 435 3.54 9.68 23.32
C VAL A 435 3.17 10.74 24.36
N ALA A 436 1.92 10.71 24.87
CA ALA A 436 1.43 11.67 25.84
C ALA A 436 2.22 11.70 27.17
N THR A 437 2.83 10.58 27.56
CA THR A 437 3.60 10.47 28.83
C THR A 437 5.09 10.20 28.63
N SER A 438 5.53 9.93 27.40
CA SER A 438 6.91 9.58 27.02
C SER A 438 7.94 10.60 27.48
N GLY A 439 7.49 11.83 27.69
CA GLY A 439 8.31 13.01 27.92
C GLY A 439 8.72 13.69 26.62
N TYR A 440 8.65 13.07 25.44
CA TYR A 440 8.94 13.73 24.17
C TYR A 440 7.74 14.59 23.70
N PRO A 441 7.97 15.67 22.92
CA PRO A 441 6.90 16.55 22.45
C PRO A 441 6.05 15.95 21.32
N ASP A 442 6.55 14.91 20.65
CA ASP A 442 5.89 14.17 19.57
C ASP A 442 6.46 12.73 19.55
N VAL A 443 5.94 11.88 18.66
CA VAL A 443 6.52 10.56 18.36
C VAL A 443 8.02 10.70 18.11
N SER A 444 8.79 9.84 18.75
CA SER A 444 10.22 9.68 18.49
C SER A 444 10.51 8.20 18.43
N VAL A 445 11.37 7.79 17.49
CA VAL A 445 11.60 6.37 17.25
C VAL A 445 13.06 6.08 17.01
N TYR A 446 13.57 5.02 17.64
CA TYR A 446 14.83 4.42 17.25
C TYR A 446 14.71 3.85 15.83
N VAL A 447 15.49 4.37 14.89
CA VAL A 447 15.36 4.06 13.46
C VAL A 447 15.37 2.57 13.10
N ASN A 448 16.03 1.70 13.88
CA ASN A 448 16.01 0.26 13.62
C ASN A 448 14.68 -0.42 14.04
N TYR A 449 13.87 0.25 14.86
CA TYR A 449 12.52 -0.18 15.26
C TYR A 449 11.41 0.56 14.48
N ALA A 450 11.79 1.46 13.56
CA ALA A 450 10.86 2.23 12.76
C ALA A 450 10.25 1.38 11.64
N SER A 451 8.92 1.35 11.57
CA SER A 451 8.19 0.50 10.63
C SER A 451 7.77 1.21 9.35
N GLY A 452 7.89 2.54 9.28
CA GLY A 452 7.66 3.33 8.06
C GLY A 452 6.52 4.34 8.16
N ASN A 453 5.70 4.28 9.21
CA ASN A 453 4.61 5.25 9.43
C ASN A 453 5.12 6.58 10.03
N GLU A 454 6.34 6.59 10.56
CA GLU A 454 6.95 7.74 11.22
C GLU A 454 7.59 8.68 10.18
N THR A 455 7.59 9.97 10.46
CA THR A 455 8.24 10.96 9.60
C THR A 455 9.77 10.87 9.70
N VAL A 456 10.46 11.54 8.76
CA VAL A 456 11.93 11.58 8.75
C VAL A 456 12.47 12.31 10.00
N GLU A 457 11.76 13.33 10.47
CA GLU A 457 12.05 14.06 11.71
C GLU A 457 11.91 13.18 12.95
N GLN A 458 10.87 12.35 13.00
CA GLN A 458 10.60 11.44 14.13
C GLN A 458 11.66 10.33 14.23
N LYS A 459 12.32 9.99 13.11
CA LYS A 459 13.42 9.01 13.04
C LYS A 459 14.78 9.62 13.35
N PHE A 460 15.12 10.72 12.70
CA PHE A 460 16.49 11.26 12.68
C PHE A 460 16.66 12.57 13.45
N GLY A 461 15.59 13.19 13.94
CA GLY A 461 15.63 14.46 14.64
C GLY A 461 15.74 15.65 13.69
N LYS A 462 14.85 16.64 13.86
CA LYS A 462 14.74 17.82 12.98
C LYS A 462 16.06 18.58 12.82
N ASP A 463 16.85 18.68 13.89
CA ASP A 463 18.15 19.35 13.92
C ASP A 463 19.23 18.66 13.07
N LYS A 464 19.12 17.34 12.88
CA LYS A 464 20.13 16.55 12.15
C LYS A 464 19.87 16.53 10.65
N LEU A 465 18.61 16.69 10.24
CA LEU A 465 18.19 16.54 8.84
C LEU A 465 18.94 17.42 7.83
N PRO A 466 19.21 18.72 8.10
CA PRO A 466 19.94 19.54 7.12
C PRO A 466 21.32 18.98 6.78
N ARG A 467 22.08 18.55 7.80
CA ARG A 467 23.40 17.94 7.63
C ARG A 467 23.30 16.57 6.96
N LEU A 468 22.37 15.73 7.39
CA LEU A 468 22.14 14.41 6.80
C LEU A 468 21.77 14.50 5.33
N ALA A 469 20.86 15.39 4.96
CA ALA A 469 20.47 15.58 3.57
C ALA A 469 21.62 16.16 2.71
N SER A 470 22.43 17.06 3.26
CA SER A 470 23.64 17.55 2.59
C SER A 470 24.64 16.43 2.32
N LEU A 471 24.85 15.54 3.29
CA LEU A 471 25.72 14.38 3.12
C LEU A 471 25.13 13.34 2.17
N LYS A 472 23.80 13.20 2.15
CA LYS A 472 23.11 12.32 1.22
C LYS A 472 23.36 12.76 -0.22
N ARG A 473 23.28 14.07 -0.52
CA ARG A 473 23.68 14.61 -1.84
C ARG A 473 25.13 14.34 -2.20
N LYS A 474 26.03 14.48 -1.22
CA LYS A 474 27.47 14.32 -1.45
C LYS A 474 27.84 12.87 -1.75
N TRP A 475 27.28 11.92 -0.99
CA TRP A 475 27.73 10.52 -0.97
C TRP A 475 26.81 9.56 -1.72
N ASP A 476 25.57 9.96 -1.97
CA ASP A 476 24.61 9.19 -2.76
C ASP A 476 23.64 10.13 -3.52
N PRO A 477 24.15 10.93 -4.48
CA PRO A 477 23.34 11.89 -5.23
C PRO A 477 22.24 11.23 -6.08
N ARG A 478 22.42 9.95 -6.43
CA ARG A 478 21.45 9.16 -7.21
C ARG A 478 20.43 8.42 -6.36
N ASN A 479 20.48 8.59 -5.03
CA ASN A 479 19.61 7.93 -4.08
C ASN A 479 19.58 6.40 -4.24
N ALA A 480 20.73 5.78 -4.50
CA ALA A 480 20.88 4.34 -4.64
C ALA A 480 20.52 3.59 -3.35
N PHE A 481 20.84 4.17 -2.18
CA PHE A 481 20.56 3.62 -0.86
C PHE A 481 19.30 4.22 -0.24
N ARG A 482 18.11 3.72 -0.62
CA ARG A 482 16.82 4.34 -0.28
C ARG A 482 15.77 3.44 0.38
N TRP A 483 16.14 2.22 0.78
CA TRP A 483 15.16 1.19 1.13
C TRP A 483 14.86 1.09 2.63
N THR A 484 15.82 1.44 3.48
CA THR A 484 15.71 1.33 4.94
C THR A 484 15.67 2.72 5.55
N ASN A 485 14.47 3.26 5.74
CA ASN A 485 14.24 4.61 6.28
C ASN A 485 15.03 5.69 5.51
N PRO A 486 14.66 5.95 4.23
CA PRO A 486 15.41 6.82 3.34
C PRO A 486 15.53 8.25 3.85
N LEU A 487 16.71 8.83 3.72
CA LEU A 487 16.95 10.26 3.86
C LEU A 487 16.66 11.01 2.56
N PRO A 488 16.11 12.23 2.62
CA PRO A 488 15.88 13.05 1.44
C PRO A 488 17.22 13.51 0.83
N THR A 489 17.31 13.55 -0.50
CA THR A 489 18.46 14.18 -1.17
C THR A 489 18.34 15.71 -1.17
N ASN A 490 17.16 16.30 -0.92
CA ASN A 490 17.04 17.74 -0.70
C ASN A 490 16.07 18.01 0.47
N PRO A 491 16.49 18.69 1.56
CA PRO A 491 15.60 18.96 2.69
C PRO A 491 14.43 19.89 2.29
N ALA A 492 14.52 20.58 1.14
CA ALA A 492 13.46 21.44 0.63
C ALA A 492 12.61 20.82 -0.51
N THR A 493 12.97 19.67 -1.11
CA THR A 493 12.29 19.25 -2.36
C THR A 493 11.96 17.76 -2.52
N GLU A 494 12.00 16.92 -1.49
CA GLU A 494 11.59 15.51 -1.62
C GLU A 494 10.59 15.04 -0.55
N ALA A 495 9.58 15.87 -0.27
CA ALA A 495 8.27 15.36 0.15
C ALA A 495 7.56 14.74 -1.07
N GLY A 496 8.02 13.58 -1.53
CA GLY A 496 7.26 12.71 -2.45
C GLY A 496 6.06 12.03 -1.77
N VAL A 497 5.56 12.63 -0.69
CA VAL A 497 4.44 12.13 0.10
C VAL A 497 3.17 12.53 -0.64
N VAL A 498 2.46 11.55 -1.19
CA VAL A 498 1.00 11.64 -1.23
C VAL A 498 0.56 11.49 0.21
N ALA A 499 0.26 12.59 0.91
CA ALA A 499 -0.31 12.44 2.24
C ALA A 499 -1.77 12.03 2.02
N ILE A 500 -2.12 10.81 2.44
CA ILE A 500 -3.51 10.41 2.50
C ILE A 500 -4.08 11.04 3.76
N VAL A 501 -4.97 12.01 3.60
CA VAL A 501 -5.65 12.66 4.72
C VAL A 501 -7.09 12.19 4.71
N SER A 502 -7.45 11.37 5.70
CA SER A 502 -8.81 10.91 5.93
C SER A 502 -9.42 11.68 7.11
N SER A 503 -10.67 12.12 7.00
CA SER A 503 -11.39 12.78 8.10
C SER A 503 -12.87 12.42 8.08
N SER A 504 -13.44 12.19 9.26
CA SER A 504 -14.90 12.06 9.46
C SER A 504 -15.63 13.40 9.58
N TRP A 505 -14.90 14.52 9.57
CA TRP A 505 -15.45 15.87 9.74
C TRP A 505 -15.39 16.65 8.43
N TYR A 506 -16.55 17.14 7.95
CA TYR A 506 -16.66 17.97 6.75
C TYR A 506 -15.70 19.18 6.79
N ASN A 507 -15.64 19.89 7.92
CA ASN A 507 -14.76 21.05 8.11
C ASN A 507 -13.27 20.77 7.94
N ALA A 508 -12.82 19.53 8.08
CA ALA A 508 -11.43 19.18 7.83
C ALA A 508 -11.12 19.17 6.33
N VAL A 509 -12.01 18.61 5.50
CA VAL A 509 -11.84 18.60 4.03
C VAL A 509 -11.69 20.02 3.51
N LEU A 510 -12.52 20.94 4.00
CA LEU A 510 -12.40 22.37 3.69
C LEU A 510 -11.02 22.95 4.04
N LYS A 511 -10.54 22.71 5.27
CA LYS A 511 -9.24 23.22 5.73
C LYS A 511 -8.09 22.65 4.91
N ILE A 512 -8.17 21.37 4.56
CA ILE A 512 -7.17 20.67 3.75
C ILE A 512 -7.13 21.26 2.34
N VAL A 513 -8.29 21.40 1.67
CA VAL A 513 -8.37 22.00 0.33
C VAL A 513 -7.88 23.45 0.36
N LYS A 514 -8.32 24.25 1.35
CA LYS A 514 -7.86 25.63 1.51
C LYS A 514 -6.34 25.71 1.64
N PHE A 515 -5.77 24.88 2.51
CA PHE A 515 -4.33 24.82 2.73
C PHE A 515 -3.61 24.42 1.45
N ALA A 516 -4.07 23.36 0.78
CA ALA A 516 -3.46 22.86 -0.44
C ALA A 516 -3.46 23.92 -1.54
N THR A 517 -4.60 24.57 -1.77
CA THR A 517 -4.74 25.63 -2.78
C THR A 517 -3.87 26.85 -2.47
N VAL A 518 -3.91 27.37 -1.23
CA VAL A 518 -3.10 28.54 -0.82
C VAL A 518 -1.60 28.28 -0.98
N HIS A 519 -1.16 27.04 -0.72
CA HIS A 519 0.25 26.65 -0.81
C HIS A 519 0.63 26.02 -2.16
N ASN A 520 -0.27 26.03 -3.16
CA ASN A 520 -0.08 25.41 -4.47
C ASN A 520 0.39 23.94 -4.38
N ILE A 521 -0.12 23.20 -3.39
CA ILE A 521 0.13 21.78 -3.22
C ILE A 521 -0.86 21.02 -4.11
N PRO A 522 -0.39 20.20 -5.07
CA PRO A 522 -1.23 19.28 -5.82
C PRO A 522 -2.17 18.48 -4.93
N PHE A 523 -3.43 18.28 -5.29
CA PHE A 523 -4.29 17.37 -4.55
C PHE A 523 -5.32 16.67 -5.43
N ILE A 524 -5.79 15.52 -4.97
CA ILE A 524 -6.88 14.75 -5.57
C ILE A 524 -7.79 14.22 -4.44
N ALA A 525 -9.10 14.24 -4.64
CA ALA A 525 -10.03 13.55 -3.74
C ALA A 525 -10.17 12.08 -4.15
N THR A 526 -10.05 11.16 -3.20
CA THR A 526 -10.24 9.73 -3.43
C THR A 526 -11.60 9.29 -2.88
N GLY A 527 -12.33 8.47 -3.66
CA GLY A 527 -13.68 8.01 -3.32
C GLY A 527 -14.83 8.67 -4.09
N GLY A 528 -14.57 9.27 -5.25
CA GLY A 528 -15.61 9.99 -5.99
C GLY A 528 -15.62 9.78 -7.50
N HIS A 529 -14.91 8.83 -8.10
CA HIS A 529 -14.98 8.58 -9.55
C HIS A 529 -14.46 7.19 -9.81
N HIS A 530 -14.80 6.54 -10.93
CA HIS A 530 -14.07 5.36 -11.41
C HIS A 530 -12.62 5.76 -11.70
N GLY A 531 -11.71 5.47 -10.77
CA GLY A 531 -10.28 5.74 -10.90
C GLY A 531 -9.58 4.74 -11.81
N TYR A 532 -10.10 4.46 -13.01
CA TYR A 532 -9.28 3.86 -14.07
C TYR A 532 -8.34 4.89 -14.69
N SER A 533 -8.59 6.18 -14.45
CA SER A 533 -7.62 7.22 -14.77
C SER A 533 -6.38 7.04 -13.89
N THR A 534 -5.28 6.80 -14.58
CA THR A 534 -3.87 6.71 -14.17
C THR A 534 -3.34 7.87 -13.33
N ASN A 535 -4.19 8.75 -12.80
CA ASN A 535 -3.82 10.07 -12.32
C ASN A 535 -3.43 10.14 -10.84
N LEU A 536 -3.82 9.16 -10.00
CA LEU A 536 -3.20 8.98 -8.68
C LEU A 536 -1.71 8.68 -8.82
N GLY A 537 -1.32 7.91 -9.84
CA GLY A 537 0.07 7.68 -10.22
C GLY A 537 0.76 8.93 -10.79
N LYS A 538 -0.01 9.92 -11.29
CA LYS A 538 0.49 11.24 -11.74
C LYS A 538 0.57 12.27 -10.62
N LEU A 539 0.02 11.99 -9.43
CA LEU A 539 0.09 12.89 -8.27
C LEU A 539 1.49 12.80 -7.63
N VAL A 540 2.35 13.75 -7.99
CA VAL A 540 3.69 13.88 -7.44
C VAL A 540 3.72 15.07 -6.47
N LYS A 541 4.18 14.85 -5.23
CA LYS A 541 4.26 15.88 -4.17
C LYS A 541 2.91 16.53 -3.84
N GLY A 542 1.86 15.72 -3.64
CA GLY A 542 0.48 16.19 -3.45
C GLY A 542 -0.27 15.56 -2.29
N LEU A 543 -1.56 15.86 -2.15
CA LEU A 543 -2.45 15.31 -1.12
C LEU A 543 -3.51 14.41 -1.77
N ALA A 544 -3.68 13.20 -1.25
CA ALA A 544 -4.86 12.39 -1.54
C ALA A 544 -5.86 12.56 -0.40
N ILE A 545 -6.99 13.19 -0.67
CA ILE A 545 -8.03 13.45 0.33
C ILE A 545 -8.98 12.26 0.32
N ASP A 546 -8.85 11.36 1.28
CA ASP A 546 -9.67 10.15 1.37
C ASP A 546 -10.98 10.42 2.09
N LEU A 547 -12.07 10.31 1.33
CA LEU A 547 -13.42 10.55 1.81
C LEU A 547 -14.00 9.35 2.57
N SER A 548 -13.25 8.25 2.76
CA SER A 548 -13.77 7.00 3.35
C SER A 548 -14.48 7.14 4.69
N LEU A 549 -14.02 8.09 5.51
CA LEU A 549 -14.57 8.38 6.83
C LEU A 549 -15.80 9.31 6.79
N LEU A 550 -16.11 9.93 5.64
CA LEU A 550 -17.37 10.66 5.40
C LEU A 550 -18.48 9.71 4.92
N ASN A 551 -18.63 8.56 5.57
CA ASN A 551 -19.71 7.64 5.31
C ASN A 551 -20.91 7.95 6.22
N SER A 552 -22.07 8.19 5.61
CA SER A 552 -23.33 8.35 6.31
C SER A 552 -24.49 8.05 5.38
N VAL A 553 -25.56 7.43 5.90
CA VAL A 553 -26.79 7.14 5.15
C VAL A 553 -27.96 7.57 6.01
N LYS A 554 -28.85 8.41 5.47
CA LYS A 554 -30.11 8.79 6.12
C LYS A 554 -31.21 8.81 5.07
N VAL A 555 -32.27 8.03 5.30
CA VAL A 555 -33.48 8.03 4.48
C VAL A 555 -34.56 8.84 5.20
N PHE A 556 -35.14 9.81 4.49
CA PHE A 556 -36.23 10.65 5.00
C PHE A 556 -37.52 10.30 4.27
N ALA A 557 -38.26 9.32 4.81
CA ALA A 557 -39.47 8.78 4.20
C ALA A 557 -40.61 9.80 4.06
N GLY A 558 -40.62 10.87 4.87
CA GLY A 558 -41.63 11.94 4.77
C GLY A 558 -41.45 12.85 3.55
N ASN A 559 -40.24 12.94 3.01
CA ASN A 559 -39.90 13.80 1.87
C ASN A 559 -39.37 13.00 0.66
N ASP A 560 -39.42 11.67 0.72
CA ASP A 560 -38.92 10.76 -0.32
C ASP A 560 -37.46 11.08 -0.72
N THR A 561 -36.58 11.31 0.26
CA THR A 561 -35.18 11.68 0.02
C THR A 561 -34.17 10.78 0.72
N LEU A 562 -32.98 10.67 0.12
CA LEU A 562 -31.80 10.00 0.64
C LEU A 562 -30.67 11.01 0.80
N VAL A 563 -30.16 11.18 2.02
CA VAL A 563 -28.95 11.99 2.28
C VAL A 563 -27.77 11.07 2.56
N VAL A 564 -26.71 11.24 1.79
CA VAL A 564 -25.49 10.43 1.89
C VAL A 564 -24.24 11.28 2.00
N GLY A 565 -23.26 10.79 2.78
CA GLY A 565 -21.94 11.39 2.84
C GLY A 565 -21.13 11.09 1.58
N GLY A 566 -20.15 11.94 1.26
CA GLY A 566 -19.28 11.80 0.08
C GLY A 566 -18.50 10.48 0.04
N GLY A 567 -18.27 9.87 1.20
CA GLY A 567 -17.63 8.58 1.36
C GLY A 567 -18.56 7.36 1.31
N THR A 568 -19.88 7.53 1.23
CA THR A 568 -20.81 6.40 1.40
C THR A 568 -20.75 5.41 0.24
N ARG A 569 -20.71 4.11 0.55
CA ARG A 569 -20.74 3.04 -0.46
C ARG A 569 -22.18 2.66 -0.87
N TRP A 570 -22.38 2.24 -2.13
CA TRP A 570 -23.66 1.72 -2.62
C TRP A 570 -24.19 0.56 -1.77
N GLY A 571 -23.33 -0.39 -1.39
CA GLY A 571 -23.71 -1.49 -0.49
C GLY A 571 -24.26 -1.03 0.88
N GLN A 572 -23.91 0.17 1.34
CA GLN A 572 -24.44 0.75 2.58
C GLN A 572 -25.80 1.45 2.38
N ILE A 573 -26.20 1.72 1.14
CA ILE A 573 -27.44 2.42 0.78
C ILE A 573 -28.57 1.44 0.46
N LEU A 574 -28.23 0.31 -0.19
CA LEU A 574 -29.21 -0.64 -0.72
C LEU A 574 -30.24 -1.11 0.31
N ASP A 575 -29.79 -1.61 1.47
CA ASP A 575 -30.68 -2.12 2.51
C ASP A 575 -31.51 -1.00 3.19
N PRO A 576 -30.91 0.12 3.65
CA PRO A 576 -31.70 1.21 4.25
C PRO A 576 -32.77 1.81 3.34
N VAL A 577 -32.51 1.93 2.03
CA VAL A 577 -33.49 2.45 1.06
C VAL A 577 -34.61 1.44 0.84
N TYR A 578 -34.26 0.16 0.68
CA TYR A 578 -35.22 -0.93 0.50
C TYR A 578 -36.14 -1.09 1.72
N GLU A 579 -35.57 -1.12 2.92
CA GLU A 579 -36.32 -1.26 4.18
C GLU A 579 -37.26 -0.08 4.42
N ALA A 580 -36.92 1.11 3.90
CA ALA A 580 -37.77 2.29 3.97
C ALA A 580 -38.91 2.32 2.92
N GLY A 581 -39.05 1.26 2.10
CA GLY A 581 -40.12 1.15 1.09
C GLY A 581 -39.85 1.94 -0.20
N PHE A 582 -38.58 2.25 -0.46
CA PHE A 582 -38.16 2.97 -1.66
C PHE A 582 -37.34 2.08 -2.58
N GLU A 583 -37.25 2.51 -3.84
CA GLU A 583 -36.33 1.98 -4.83
C GLU A 583 -35.29 3.04 -5.23
N MET A 584 -34.09 2.56 -5.54
CA MET A 584 -33.04 3.36 -6.16
C MET A 584 -32.36 2.48 -7.22
N LEU A 585 -33.10 2.18 -8.28
CA LEU A 585 -32.72 1.19 -9.29
C LEU A 585 -31.71 1.69 -10.34
N GLN A 586 -31.34 2.98 -10.32
CA GLN A 586 -30.35 3.55 -11.24
C GLN A 586 -28.90 3.06 -10.96
N ILE A 587 -28.71 2.02 -10.15
CA ILE A 587 -27.40 1.57 -9.67
C ILE A 587 -26.67 0.74 -10.73
N HIS A 588 -25.36 0.93 -10.76
CA HIS A 588 -24.42 0.25 -11.65
C HIS A 588 -24.12 -1.19 -11.21
N ILE A 589 -23.65 -2.05 -12.13
CA ILE A 589 -23.39 -3.51 -11.99
C ILE A 589 -22.53 -3.92 -10.79
N LEU A 590 -21.71 -3.05 -10.19
CA LEU A 590 -20.70 -3.47 -9.20
C LEU A 590 -20.86 -2.79 -7.82
N PRO A 591 -21.88 -3.11 -7.01
CA PRO A 591 -21.87 -2.83 -5.58
C PRO A 591 -21.61 -4.13 -4.80
N SER A 592 -20.35 -4.31 -4.41
CA SER A 592 -19.97 -5.38 -3.50
C SER A 592 -20.72 -5.20 -2.19
N ARG A 593 -21.51 -6.22 -1.81
CA ARG A 593 -22.04 -6.36 -0.44
C ARG A 593 -21.04 -7.02 0.50
N ASN A 594 -20.13 -7.82 -0.05
CA ASN A 594 -19.11 -8.52 0.72
C ASN A 594 -17.90 -7.63 0.96
N ASN A 595 -17.91 -6.99 2.11
CA ASN A 595 -16.92 -6.05 2.64
C ASN A 595 -15.49 -6.62 2.82
N LYS A 596 -15.14 -7.77 2.24
CA LYS A 596 -14.08 -8.65 2.77
C LYS A 596 -12.87 -8.97 1.88
N THR A 597 -12.86 -8.68 0.57
CA THR A 597 -11.72 -9.15 -0.27
C THR A 597 -11.25 -8.25 -1.41
N CYS A 598 -11.97 -7.18 -1.78
CA CYS A 598 -11.53 -6.29 -2.87
C CYS A 598 -10.45 -5.30 -2.39
N SER A 599 -9.20 -5.45 -2.84
CA SER A 599 -8.14 -4.45 -2.63
C SER A 599 -8.48 -3.08 -3.25
N ASN A 600 -7.81 -2.04 -2.72
CA ASN A 600 -8.05 -0.59 -2.85
C ASN A 600 -8.29 0.00 -4.26
N TRP A 601 -8.10 -0.75 -5.34
CA TRP A 601 -8.18 -0.25 -6.72
C TRP A 601 -9.60 -0.17 -7.29
N LEU A 602 -10.53 -1.01 -6.84
CA LEU A 602 -11.95 -0.97 -7.28
C LEU A 602 -12.84 -0.10 -6.36
N LEU A 603 -12.30 0.47 -5.27
CA LEU A 603 -13.02 1.28 -4.25
C LEU A 603 -13.77 2.50 -4.78
N PHE A 604 -13.41 2.91 -5.99
CA PHE A 604 -13.90 4.04 -6.75
C PHE A 604 -15.32 3.86 -7.31
N LEU A 605 -15.64 2.63 -7.74
CA LEU A 605 -16.95 2.20 -8.23
C LEU A 605 -18.00 2.06 -7.12
N TYR A 606 -17.53 1.85 -5.89
CA TYR A 606 -18.42 1.47 -4.80
C TYR A 606 -19.06 2.65 -4.08
N ARG A 607 -18.71 3.92 -4.36
CA ARG A 607 -19.21 5.08 -3.61
C ARG A 607 -20.26 5.88 -4.39
N SER A 608 -21.39 6.16 -3.74
CA SER A 608 -22.60 6.70 -4.39
C SER A 608 -22.42 8.08 -5.00
N CYS A 609 -21.73 8.97 -4.29
CA CYS A 609 -21.42 10.29 -4.82
C CYS A 609 -20.48 10.22 -6.04
N GLY A 610 -19.66 9.18 -6.13
CA GLY A 610 -18.72 9.03 -7.24
C GLY A 610 -19.34 8.59 -8.56
N THR A 611 -20.44 7.86 -8.51
CA THR A 611 -21.23 7.56 -9.70
C THR A 611 -21.92 8.83 -10.25
N THR A 612 -22.39 9.70 -9.35
CA THR A 612 -23.06 10.97 -9.71
C THR A 612 -22.13 11.95 -10.42
N ILE A 613 -20.85 12.01 -10.06
CA ILE A 613 -19.96 12.98 -10.69
C ILE A 613 -19.64 12.66 -12.15
N GLY A 614 -19.81 11.41 -12.57
CA GLY A 614 -19.69 10.97 -13.96
C GLY A 614 -21.02 10.99 -14.71
N GLY A 615 -22.11 11.45 -14.08
CA GLY A 615 -23.48 11.39 -14.58
C GLY A 615 -24.26 10.21 -14.00
N GLY A 616 -23.66 9.02 -13.95
CA GLY A 616 -24.24 7.86 -13.30
C GLY A 616 -25.24 7.10 -14.17
N ILE A 617 -24.72 6.52 -15.25
CA ILE A 617 -25.44 5.52 -16.04
C ILE A 617 -25.63 4.26 -15.19
N GLY A 618 -26.83 3.69 -15.19
CA GLY A 618 -27.12 2.38 -14.60
C GLY A 618 -28.23 1.62 -15.34
N ARG A 619 -28.55 0.42 -14.84
CA ARG A 619 -29.44 -0.57 -15.48
C ARG A 619 -30.82 -0.02 -15.89
N TYR A 620 -31.35 0.95 -15.16
CA TYR A 620 -32.69 1.50 -15.40
C TYR A 620 -32.67 2.98 -15.74
N SER A 621 -31.59 3.45 -16.38
CA SER A 621 -31.50 4.83 -16.86
C SER A 621 -32.61 5.19 -17.85
N GLY A 622 -33.12 4.19 -18.57
CA GLY A 622 -34.19 4.36 -19.54
C GLY A 622 -35.57 4.59 -18.92
N ARG A 623 -35.81 4.10 -17.70
CA ARG A 623 -37.06 4.34 -16.97
C ARG A 623 -36.98 5.57 -16.07
N TYR A 624 -35.83 5.77 -15.40
CA TYR A 624 -35.72 6.75 -14.31
C TYR A 624 -34.80 7.93 -14.59
N GLY A 625 -34.09 7.94 -15.72
CA GLY A 625 -32.99 8.86 -15.97
C GLY A 625 -31.71 8.40 -15.28
N MET A 626 -30.65 9.19 -15.40
CA MET A 626 -29.36 8.94 -14.76
C MET A 626 -29.42 9.18 -13.24
N ILE A 627 -28.45 8.65 -12.48
CA ILE A 627 -28.34 8.93 -11.03
C ILE A 627 -28.23 10.44 -10.76
N SER A 628 -27.50 11.17 -11.62
CA SER A 628 -27.39 12.62 -11.49
C SER A 628 -28.71 13.37 -11.63
N ASP A 629 -29.70 12.79 -12.34
CA ASP A 629 -31.02 13.40 -12.50
C ASP A 629 -31.84 13.28 -11.20
N SER A 630 -31.51 12.31 -10.36
CA SER A 630 -32.10 12.14 -9.03
C SER A 630 -31.43 13.02 -7.97
N LEU A 631 -30.32 13.72 -8.27
CA LEU A 631 -29.67 14.63 -7.33
C LEU A 631 -30.54 15.87 -7.12
N ILE A 632 -30.89 16.16 -5.86
CA ILE A 632 -31.66 17.35 -5.45
C ILE A 632 -30.71 18.47 -5.04
N SER A 633 -29.74 18.16 -4.20
CA SER A 633 -28.74 19.11 -3.72
C SER A 633 -27.44 18.42 -3.31
N ALA A 634 -26.35 19.19 -3.22
CA ALA A 634 -25.08 18.71 -2.69
C ALA A 634 -24.32 19.80 -1.94
N ASN A 635 -23.50 19.36 -0.98
CA ASN A 635 -22.52 20.21 -0.32
C ASN A 635 -21.15 19.99 -0.96
N VAL A 636 -20.60 21.06 -1.54
CA VAL A 636 -19.36 21.03 -2.32
C VAL A 636 -18.30 21.88 -1.64
N VAL A 637 -17.11 21.31 -1.44
CA VAL A 637 -15.91 22.07 -1.07
C VAL A 637 -15.22 22.53 -2.35
N THR A 638 -15.24 23.84 -2.60
CA THR A 638 -14.63 24.48 -3.79
C THR A 638 -13.13 24.73 -3.59
N ALA A 639 -12.44 25.13 -4.67
CA ALA A 639 -10.98 25.25 -4.69
C ALA A 639 -10.43 26.24 -3.66
N ASN A 640 -11.18 27.30 -3.34
CA ASN A 640 -10.81 28.28 -2.32
C ASN A 640 -11.05 27.78 -0.87
N GLY A 641 -11.47 26.53 -0.71
CA GLY A 641 -11.81 25.93 0.59
C GLY A 641 -13.01 26.59 1.23
N ARG A 642 -14.14 26.67 0.49
CA ARG A 642 -15.45 27.08 1.01
C ARG A 642 -16.47 25.98 0.77
N PHE A 643 -17.40 25.85 1.71
CA PHE A 643 -18.62 25.10 1.52
C PHE A 643 -19.58 25.90 0.66
N VAL A 644 -20.06 25.26 -0.39
CA VAL A 644 -21.08 25.78 -1.29
C VAL A 644 -22.16 24.72 -1.39
N GLU A 645 -23.36 25.06 -0.95
CA GLU A 645 -24.54 24.27 -1.23
C GLU A 645 -24.98 24.54 -2.68
N VAL A 646 -25.28 23.48 -3.41
CA VAL A 646 -25.70 23.53 -4.80
C VAL A 646 -27.04 22.80 -4.99
N SER A 647 -27.94 23.38 -5.78
CA SER A 647 -29.22 22.81 -6.19
C SER A 647 -29.70 23.49 -7.47
N GLU A 648 -30.87 23.13 -7.99
CA GLU A 648 -31.45 23.80 -9.17
C GLU A 648 -31.66 25.31 -8.95
N ASN A 649 -31.90 25.73 -7.71
CA ASN A 649 -32.19 27.13 -7.37
C ASN A 649 -31.03 27.86 -6.68
N LEU A 650 -29.96 27.15 -6.30
CA LEU A 650 -28.84 27.71 -5.57
C LEU A 650 -27.52 27.28 -6.22
N ASN A 651 -26.71 28.24 -6.67
CA ASN A 651 -25.46 27.97 -7.39
C ASN A 651 -25.66 26.96 -8.55
N SER A 652 -26.73 27.17 -9.33
CA SER A 652 -27.27 26.22 -10.31
C SER A 652 -26.32 25.89 -11.46
N ASP A 653 -25.38 26.79 -11.75
CA ASP A 653 -24.30 26.55 -12.71
C ASP A 653 -23.28 25.54 -12.19
N LEU A 654 -22.89 25.63 -10.91
CA LEU A 654 -22.05 24.62 -10.26
C LEU A 654 -22.81 23.31 -10.09
N PHE A 655 -24.10 23.37 -9.75
CA PHE A 655 -24.98 22.21 -9.68
C PHE A 655 -25.03 21.45 -11.01
N TRP A 656 -25.16 22.17 -12.13
CA TRP A 656 -25.06 21.60 -13.47
C TRP A 656 -23.70 20.94 -13.72
N GLY A 657 -22.60 21.61 -13.34
CA GLY A 657 -21.23 21.11 -13.52
C GLY A 657 -20.91 19.84 -12.74
N ILE A 658 -21.38 19.74 -11.48
CA ILE A 658 -21.11 18.55 -10.65
C ILE A 658 -21.88 17.30 -11.12
N ARG A 659 -22.93 17.47 -11.93
CA ARG A 659 -23.66 16.37 -12.57
C ARG A 659 -22.96 15.97 -13.88
N GLY A 660 -21.77 15.38 -13.78
CA GLY A 660 -21.03 14.87 -14.96
C GLY A 660 -19.59 15.34 -15.11
N ALA A 661 -19.14 16.34 -14.34
CA ALA A 661 -17.76 16.81 -14.34
C ALA A 661 -17.25 17.27 -12.96
N ALA A 662 -17.85 16.81 -11.85
CA ALA A 662 -17.62 17.40 -10.51
C ALA A 662 -16.15 17.41 -10.06
N ALA A 663 -15.36 16.40 -10.44
CA ALA A 663 -13.95 16.30 -10.06
C ALA A 663 -13.09 17.50 -10.53
N ASN A 664 -13.63 18.35 -11.41
CA ASN A 664 -12.99 19.56 -11.88
C ASN A 664 -13.42 20.84 -11.11
N PHE A 665 -14.43 20.78 -10.25
CA PHE A 665 -15.02 21.99 -9.64
C PHE A 665 -15.08 21.94 -8.11
N GLY A 666 -15.00 20.76 -7.50
CA GLY A 666 -15.04 20.63 -6.05
C GLY A 666 -15.11 19.20 -5.53
N ILE A 667 -15.15 19.06 -4.21
CA ILE A 667 -15.35 17.78 -3.51
C ILE A 667 -16.77 17.74 -2.96
N ILE A 668 -17.58 16.77 -3.40
CA ILE A 668 -18.89 16.51 -2.81
C ILE A 668 -18.68 15.83 -1.45
N THR A 669 -19.02 16.53 -0.36
CA THR A 669 -18.94 15.97 0.99
C THR A 669 -20.24 15.36 1.47
N GLN A 670 -21.36 15.77 0.88
CA GLN A 670 -22.70 15.24 1.13
C GLN A 670 -23.59 15.48 -0.09
N ALA A 671 -24.50 14.56 -0.39
CA ALA A 671 -25.48 14.69 -1.46
C ALA A 671 -26.86 14.23 -1.00
N THR A 672 -27.89 14.88 -1.53
CA THR A 672 -29.30 14.56 -1.30
C THR A 672 -29.90 14.08 -2.62
N TYR A 673 -30.46 12.89 -2.63
CA TYR A 673 -31.11 12.28 -3.79
C TYR A 673 -32.61 12.15 -3.56
N LYS A 674 -33.38 12.28 -4.64
CA LYS A 674 -34.78 11.90 -4.71
C LYS A 674 -34.89 10.37 -4.76
N LEU A 675 -35.72 9.81 -3.89
CA LEU A 675 -36.10 8.41 -3.90
C LEU A 675 -37.43 8.23 -4.63
N ARG A 676 -37.70 7.00 -5.07
CA ARG A 676 -38.98 6.62 -5.68
C ARG A 676 -39.62 5.56 -4.82
N ARG A 677 -40.94 5.63 -4.64
CA ARG A 677 -41.69 4.60 -3.91
C ARG A 677 -41.80 3.37 -4.80
N VAL A 678 -41.80 2.20 -4.17
CA VAL A 678 -41.96 0.94 -4.87
C VAL A 678 -43.45 0.73 -5.21
N ASP A 679 -43.75 0.57 -6.49
CA ASP A 679 -45.07 0.15 -6.94
C ASP A 679 -45.09 -1.39 -7.11
N GLY A 680 -45.86 -2.10 -6.28
CA GLY A 680 -46.05 -3.57 -6.41
C GLY A 680 -45.07 -4.44 -5.60
N GLN A 681 -44.66 -5.58 -6.16
CA GLN A 681 -44.02 -6.69 -5.42
C GLN A 681 -42.58 -6.43 -4.92
N ASN A 682 -41.96 -5.29 -5.27
CA ASN A 682 -40.58 -4.96 -4.88
C ASN A 682 -39.51 -5.98 -5.36
N LEU A 683 -39.84 -6.74 -6.41
CA LEU A 683 -39.00 -7.78 -6.99
C LEU A 683 -38.60 -7.40 -8.43
N VAL A 684 -37.44 -7.89 -8.85
CA VAL A 684 -36.93 -7.82 -10.22
C VAL A 684 -36.62 -9.24 -10.70
N MET A 685 -36.87 -9.52 -11.97
CA MET A 685 -36.47 -10.79 -12.56
C MET A 685 -34.97 -10.74 -12.86
N ASN A 686 -34.20 -11.63 -12.27
CA ASN A 686 -32.79 -11.86 -12.58
C ASN A 686 -32.66 -13.17 -13.35
N ALA A 687 -32.18 -13.09 -14.60
CA ALA A 687 -31.95 -14.24 -15.47
C ALA A 687 -30.47 -14.32 -15.87
N ASP A 688 -29.79 -15.36 -15.41
CA ASP A 688 -28.38 -15.64 -15.70
C ASP A 688 -28.24 -16.84 -16.64
N PHE A 689 -27.39 -16.69 -17.65
CA PHE A 689 -27.14 -17.71 -18.67
C PHE A 689 -25.65 -17.91 -18.92
N VAL A 690 -25.26 -19.15 -19.15
CA VAL A 690 -23.90 -19.51 -19.62
C VAL A 690 -24.01 -20.11 -21.01
N LEU A 691 -23.43 -19.43 -22.00
CA LEU A 691 -23.37 -19.92 -23.38
C LEU A 691 -21.93 -20.35 -23.72
N ASN A 692 -21.83 -21.45 -24.47
CA ASN A 692 -20.58 -21.97 -24.99
C ASN A 692 -20.08 -21.11 -26.16
N SER A 693 -18.79 -21.22 -26.51
CA SER A 693 -18.18 -20.41 -27.58
C SER A 693 -18.80 -20.62 -28.95
N ASP A 694 -19.28 -21.83 -29.27
CA ASP A 694 -19.98 -22.16 -30.52
C ASP A 694 -21.33 -21.44 -30.68
N MET A 695 -21.91 -20.94 -29.58
CA MET A 695 -23.15 -20.17 -29.57
C MET A 695 -22.93 -18.65 -29.70
N SER A 696 -21.67 -18.19 -29.66
CA SER A 696 -21.34 -16.75 -29.65
C SER A 696 -21.97 -15.99 -30.82
N ASN A 697 -21.95 -16.56 -32.02
CA ASN A 697 -22.50 -15.91 -33.20
C ASN A 697 -24.00 -15.64 -33.08
N SER A 698 -24.78 -16.68 -32.80
CA SER A 698 -26.24 -16.59 -32.63
C SER A 698 -26.63 -15.68 -31.47
N TYR A 699 -25.82 -15.66 -30.41
CA TYR A 699 -26.05 -14.79 -29.26
C TYR A 699 -25.82 -13.32 -29.58
N PHE A 700 -24.75 -12.96 -30.29
CA PHE A 700 -24.52 -11.57 -30.69
C PHE A 700 -25.51 -11.08 -31.74
N ASP A 701 -25.96 -11.95 -32.66
CA ASP A 701 -27.07 -11.64 -33.57
C ASP A 701 -28.38 -11.38 -32.80
N LEU A 702 -28.63 -12.17 -31.74
CA LEU A 702 -29.75 -11.95 -30.85
C LEU A 702 -29.64 -10.61 -30.13
N LEU A 703 -28.48 -10.27 -29.57
CA LEU A 703 -28.29 -8.97 -28.90
C LEU A 703 -28.57 -7.80 -29.83
N GLU A 704 -28.05 -7.84 -31.06
CA GLU A 704 -28.28 -6.80 -32.07
C GLU A 704 -29.77 -6.66 -32.42
N SER A 705 -30.57 -7.74 -32.36
CA SER A 705 -32.02 -7.66 -32.60
C SER A 705 -32.79 -6.83 -31.56
N TYR A 706 -32.21 -6.62 -30.37
CA TYR A 706 -32.76 -5.73 -29.34
C TYR A 706 -32.28 -4.29 -29.51
N ASP A 707 -31.33 -4.00 -30.40
CA ASP A 707 -30.91 -2.63 -30.66
C ASP A 707 -32.08 -1.79 -31.20
N GLY A 708 -32.41 -0.71 -30.49
CA GLY A 708 -33.49 0.20 -30.86
C GLY A 708 -34.91 -0.27 -30.52
N SER A 709 -35.07 -1.53 -30.11
CA SER A 709 -36.34 -2.10 -29.64
C SER A 709 -36.31 -2.49 -28.15
N MET A 710 -35.15 -2.33 -27.49
CA MET A 710 -34.95 -2.66 -26.07
C MET A 710 -35.96 -1.93 -25.15
N PRO A 711 -36.78 -2.67 -24.39
CA PRO A 711 -37.72 -2.07 -23.43
C PRO A 711 -37.02 -1.26 -22.34
N GLU A 712 -37.65 -0.19 -21.85
CA GLU A 712 -37.12 0.64 -20.75
C GLU A 712 -36.89 -0.11 -19.43
N ASN A 713 -37.53 -1.28 -19.30
CA ASN A 713 -37.50 -2.15 -18.13
C ASN A 713 -36.50 -3.30 -18.24
N LEU A 714 -35.76 -3.42 -19.36
CA LEU A 714 -34.79 -4.48 -19.58
C LEU A 714 -33.37 -3.92 -19.47
N ALA A 715 -32.50 -4.60 -18.75
CA ALA A 715 -31.07 -4.32 -18.71
C ALA A 715 -30.29 -5.60 -19.02
N ILE A 716 -29.32 -5.52 -19.94
CA ILE A 716 -28.53 -6.68 -20.37
C ILE A 716 -27.06 -6.41 -20.08
N VAL A 717 -26.41 -7.40 -19.48
CA VAL A 717 -24.96 -7.40 -19.26
C VAL A 717 -24.41 -8.70 -19.82
N THR A 718 -23.55 -8.56 -20.81
CA THR A 718 -22.80 -9.68 -21.39
C THR A 718 -21.38 -9.62 -20.89
N MET A 719 -20.82 -10.76 -20.50
CA MET A 719 -19.41 -10.88 -20.15
C MET A 719 -18.79 -12.05 -20.91
N VAL A 720 -17.68 -11.79 -21.59
CA VAL A 720 -16.84 -12.83 -22.19
C VAL A 720 -15.72 -13.13 -21.21
N ILE A 721 -15.67 -14.38 -20.74
CA ILE A 721 -14.79 -14.84 -19.67
C ILE A 721 -14.10 -16.13 -20.07
N TYR A 722 -12.98 -16.46 -19.43
CA TYR A 722 -12.35 -17.77 -19.56
C TYR A 722 -12.94 -18.74 -18.54
N ASP A 723 -13.38 -19.93 -18.98
CA ASP A 723 -13.77 -21.02 -18.09
C ASP A 723 -12.67 -22.08 -18.01
N GLU A 724 -12.08 -22.21 -16.83
CA GLU A 724 -11.04 -23.20 -16.54
C GLU A 724 -11.53 -24.65 -16.68
N LYS A 725 -12.83 -24.92 -16.43
CA LYS A 725 -13.37 -26.28 -16.48
C LYS A 725 -13.46 -26.80 -17.92
N THR A 726 -13.82 -25.93 -18.86
CA THR A 726 -13.92 -26.29 -20.27
C THR A 726 -12.70 -25.85 -21.07
N ASN A 727 -11.78 -25.11 -20.46
CA ASN A 727 -10.57 -24.59 -21.08
C ASN A 727 -10.87 -23.79 -22.36
N ALA A 728 -11.91 -22.95 -22.31
CA ALA A 728 -12.43 -22.20 -23.44
C ALA A 728 -13.08 -20.87 -22.99
N ALA A 729 -13.25 -19.93 -23.93
CA ALA A 729 -14.06 -18.74 -23.68
C ALA A 729 -15.54 -19.11 -23.52
N ARG A 730 -16.23 -18.38 -22.65
CA ARG A 730 -17.68 -18.50 -22.45
C ARG A 730 -18.33 -17.13 -22.35
N ILE A 731 -19.62 -17.11 -22.65
CA ILE A 731 -20.46 -15.93 -22.47
C ILE A 731 -21.30 -16.12 -21.22
N LEU A 732 -21.11 -15.24 -20.25
CA LEU A 732 -22.01 -15.07 -19.11
C LEU A 732 -22.95 -13.91 -19.44
N ALA A 733 -24.23 -14.21 -19.64
CA ALA A 733 -25.26 -13.23 -19.95
C ALA A 733 -26.20 -13.05 -18.77
N ASN A 734 -26.34 -11.83 -18.28
CA ASN A 734 -27.26 -11.45 -17.22
C ASN A 734 -28.32 -10.48 -17.76
N TRP A 735 -29.57 -10.94 -17.78
CA TRP A 735 -30.72 -10.19 -18.24
C TRP A 735 -31.61 -9.89 -17.03
N VAL A 736 -31.80 -8.61 -16.73
CA VAL A 736 -32.61 -8.17 -15.59
C VAL A 736 -33.82 -7.41 -16.09
N TYR A 737 -35.01 -7.85 -15.69
CA TYR A 737 -36.27 -7.22 -16.07
C TYR A 737 -37.01 -6.66 -14.86
N LEU A 738 -37.37 -5.38 -14.93
CA LEU A 738 -38.17 -4.69 -13.93
C LEU A 738 -39.65 -4.74 -14.31
N GLY A 739 -40.36 -5.74 -13.79
CA GLY A 739 -41.78 -5.93 -14.06
C GLY A 739 -42.26 -7.32 -13.65
N LEU A 740 -43.36 -7.76 -14.24
CA LEU A 740 -43.92 -9.09 -13.96
C LEU A 740 -43.03 -10.18 -14.57
N GLU A 741 -42.85 -11.28 -13.84
CA GLU A 741 -42.06 -12.44 -14.29
C GLU A 741 -42.52 -12.94 -15.66
N LYS A 742 -43.84 -13.01 -15.90
CA LYS A 742 -44.42 -13.46 -17.18
C LYS A 742 -43.98 -12.59 -18.37
N GLU A 743 -43.90 -11.29 -18.18
CA GLU A 743 -43.47 -10.34 -19.22
C GLU A 743 -41.97 -10.51 -19.48
N GLY A 744 -41.17 -10.60 -18.42
CA GLY A 744 -39.74 -10.88 -18.51
C GLY A 744 -39.43 -12.19 -19.22
N LEU A 745 -40.14 -13.28 -18.89
CA LEU A 745 -40.02 -14.58 -19.56
C LEU A 745 -40.35 -14.50 -21.05
N GLY A 746 -41.36 -13.72 -21.43
CA GLY A 746 -41.69 -13.47 -22.84
C GLY A 746 -40.54 -12.79 -23.58
N ILE A 747 -39.87 -11.83 -22.93
CA ILE A 747 -38.74 -11.08 -23.47
C ILE A 747 -37.50 -11.96 -23.63
N ILE A 748 -37.19 -12.87 -22.69
CA ILE A 748 -35.99 -13.72 -22.78
C ILE A 748 -36.22 -15.03 -23.55
N LYS A 749 -37.43 -15.28 -24.06
CA LYS A 749 -37.76 -16.51 -24.78
C LYS A 749 -36.80 -16.83 -25.94
N PRO A 750 -36.41 -15.88 -26.81
CA PRO A 750 -35.44 -16.15 -27.88
C PRO A 750 -34.07 -16.62 -27.36
N LEU A 751 -33.65 -16.15 -26.17
CA LEU A 751 -32.40 -16.59 -25.54
C LEU A 751 -32.50 -18.03 -25.00
N LEU A 752 -33.66 -18.43 -24.48
CA LEU A 752 -33.91 -19.81 -24.07
C LEU A 752 -33.92 -20.78 -25.25
N GLU A 753 -34.38 -20.33 -26.43
CA GLU A 753 -34.36 -21.10 -27.68
C GLU A 753 -32.94 -21.37 -28.18
N LEU A 754 -31.94 -20.58 -27.77
CA LEU A 754 -30.52 -20.88 -28.01
C LEU A 754 -30.01 -22.06 -27.16
N GLN A 755 -30.80 -22.59 -26.21
CA GLN A 755 -30.43 -23.72 -25.35
C GLN A 755 -29.10 -23.52 -24.58
N PRO A 756 -28.98 -22.46 -23.76
CA PRO A 756 -27.76 -22.18 -23.02
C PRO A 756 -27.38 -23.36 -22.11
N SER A 757 -26.07 -23.58 -21.94
CA SER A 757 -25.53 -24.68 -21.12
C SER A 757 -25.94 -24.61 -19.65
N MET A 758 -26.29 -23.41 -19.17
CA MET A 758 -26.87 -23.17 -17.86
C MET A 758 -27.84 -21.99 -17.94
N SER A 759 -28.96 -22.10 -17.24
CA SER A 759 -29.93 -21.01 -17.05
C SER A 759 -30.39 -20.96 -15.59
N SER A 760 -30.37 -19.79 -14.98
CA SER A 760 -30.95 -19.52 -13.67
C SER A 760 -31.87 -18.31 -13.75
N ILE A 761 -33.15 -18.49 -13.48
CA ILE A 761 -34.16 -17.42 -13.55
C ILE A 761 -34.84 -17.35 -12.19
N SER A 762 -34.88 -16.16 -11.58
CA SER A 762 -35.52 -15.96 -10.28
C SER A 762 -36.02 -14.54 -10.12
N MET A 763 -37.10 -14.39 -9.36
CA MET A 763 -37.56 -13.09 -8.86
C MET A 763 -36.81 -12.78 -7.56
N VAL A 764 -36.07 -11.67 -7.53
CA VAL A 764 -35.24 -11.26 -6.39
C VAL A 764 -35.61 -9.86 -5.92
N PRO A 765 -35.52 -9.55 -4.62
CA PRO A 765 -35.67 -8.18 -4.16
C PRO A 765 -34.63 -7.27 -4.81
N TRP A 766 -35.00 -6.04 -5.20
CA TRP A 766 -34.07 -5.21 -5.98
C TRP A 766 -32.76 -4.89 -5.26
N ASN A 767 -32.79 -4.78 -3.92
CA ASN A 767 -31.58 -4.58 -3.12
C ASN A 767 -30.65 -5.81 -3.12
N LYS A 768 -31.15 -7.00 -3.49
CA LYS A 768 -30.39 -8.25 -3.63
C LYS A 768 -29.92 -8.52 -5.06
N MET A 769 -30.52 -7.87 -6.07
CA MET A 769 -30.24 -8.07 -7.49
C MET A 769 -28.75 -8.10 -7.82
N LEU A 770 -27.98 -7.17 -7.26
CA LEU A 770 -26.56 -7.03 -7.57
C LEU A 770 -25.67 -8.08 -6.89
N SER A 771 -26.17 -8.72 -5.82
CA SER A 771 -25.51 -9.89 -5.21
C SER A 771 -25.96 -11.23 -5.82
N SER A 772 -27.07 -11.26 -6.55
CA SER A 772 -27.61 -12.48 -7.16
C SER A 772 -27.22 -12.66 -8.63
N GLN A 773 -26.83 -11.59 -9.32
CA GLN A 773 -26.45 -11.60 -10.74
C GLN A 773 -25.20 -12.46 -11.04
N GLY A 774 -25.13 -12.95 -12.28
CA GLY A 774 -24.07 -13.77 -12.81
C GLY A 774 -23.77 -14.97 -11.92
N LEU A 775 -24.81 -15.65 -11.45
CA LEU A 775 -24.72 -16.82 -10.56
C LEU A 775 -24.02 -16.53 -9.22
N GLY A 776 -23.95 -15.26 -8.81
CA GLY A 776 -23.27 -14.82 -7.58
C GLY A 776 -21.74 -14.83 -7.65
N VAL A 777 -21.14 -15.06 -8.83
CA VAL A 777 -19.67 -15.15 -8.98
C VAL A 777 -19.02 -13.87 -9.51
N ILE A 778 -19.80 -12.91 -10.03
CA ILE A 778 -19.28 -11.64 -10.58
C ILE A 778 -18.37 -10.92 -9.58
N ASP A 779 -18.80 -10.79 -8.31
CA ASP A 779 -17.99 -10.18 -7.25
C ASP A 779 -16.63 -10.90 -7.06
N LEU A 780 -16.60 -12.25 -7.14
CA LEU A 780 -15.37 -13.04 -7.00
C LEU A 780 -14.42 -12.87 -8.20
N MET A 781 -14.96 -12.64 -9.39
CA MET A 781 -14.18 -12.42 -10.61
C MET A 781 -13.49 -11.04 -10.60
N PHE A 782 -14.18 -10.01 -10.13
CA PHE A 782 -13.61 -8.67 -10.06
C PHE A 782 -12.79 -8.42 -8.80
N CYS A 783 -13.14 -9.04 -7.65
CA CYS A 783 -12.44 -8.89 -6.37
C CYS A 783 -11.25 -9.84 -6.17
N GLN A 784 -10.35 -9.87 -7.15
CA GLN A 784 -9.09 -10.60 -7.04
C GLN A 784 -7.95 -9.68 -6.57
N ASN A 785 -7.19 -10.11 -5.56
CA ASN A 785 -5.99 -9.40 -5.11
C ASN A 785 -4.78 -9.81 -5.96
N ASN A 786 -3.74 -8.98 -6.00
CA ASN A 786 -2.52 -9.24 -6.76
C ASN A 786 -2.72 -9.42 -8.28
N LYS A 787 -3.61 -8.62 -8.88
CA LYS A 787 -3.72 -8.51 -10.34
C LYS A 787 -3.34 -7.11 -10.75
N THR A 788 -2.58 -6.98 -11.84
CA THR A 788 -2.49 -5.67 -12.50
C THR A 788 -3.59 -5.57 -13.55
N ARG A 789 -4.24 -4.39 -13.59
CA ARG A 789 -5.42 -4.14 -14.40
C ARG A 789 -5.23 -2.94 -15.32
N SER A 790 -5.79 -3.02 -16.53
CA SER A 790 -5.99 -1.88 -17.42
C SER A 790 -7.40 -1.96 -18.00
N LEU A 791 -8.12 -0.84 -18.07
CA LEU A 791 -9.49 -0.80 -18.57
C LEU A 791 -9.60 0.14 -19.76
N TYR A 792 -10.19 -0.34 -20.84
CA TYR A 792 -10.57 0.47 -22.00
C TYR A 792 -12.09 0.45 -22.14
N SER A 793 -12.67 1.53 -22.65
CA SER A 793 -14.11 1.59 -22.85
C SER A 793 -14.50 2.40 -24.08
N ALA A 794 -15.76 2.24 -24.48
CA ALA A 794 -16.43 3.08 -25.45
C ALA A 794 -17.92 3.15 -25.09
N ASN A 795 -18.50 4.35 -25.13
CA ASN A 795 -19.95 4.49 -25.22
C ASN A 795 -20.40 4.04 -26.60
N VAL A 796 -21.57 3.45 -26.67
CA VAL A 796 -22.12 2.95 -27.92
C VAL A 796 -23.61 3.31 -28.05
N ARG A 797 -24.07 3.67 -29.25
CA ARG A 797 -25.51 3.80 -29.56
C ARG A 797 -26.11 2.53 -30.16
N ARG A 798 -25.26 1.64 -30.68
CA ARG A 798 -25.60 0.33 -31.22
C ARG A 798 -24.55 -0.69 -30.80
N PHE A 799 -24.94 -1.95 -30.76
CA PHE A 799 -24.11 -3.11 -30.50
C PHE A 799 -24.08 -4.03 -31.73
N PRO A 800 -23.39 -3.64 -32.82
CA PRO A 800 -23.39 -4.44 -34.03
C PRO A 800 -22.86 -5.84 -33.78
N ALA A 801 -23.59 -6.85 -34.25
CA ALA A 801 -23.24 -8.25 -34.03
C ALA A 801 -21.84 -8.54 -34.60
N SER A 802 -21.54 -7.98 -35.77
CA SER A 802 -20.23 -8.09 -36.43
C SER A 802 -19.07 -7.62 -35.54
N THR A 803 -19.21 -6.49 -34.86
CA THR A 803 -18.15 -5.94 -34.00
C THR A 803 -18.00 -6.74 -32.73
N SER A 804 -19.12 -7.19 -32.15
CA SER A 804 -19.13 -8.01 -30.94
C SER A 804 -18.51 -9.40 -31.17
N LYS A 805 -18.77 -10.00 -32.33
CA LYS A 805 -18.15 -11.26 -32.78
C LYS A 805 -16.63 -11.13 -32.90
N THR A 806 -16.14 -10.09 -33.58
CA THR A 806 -14.69 -9.83 -33.67
C THR A 806 -14.06 -9.61 -32.30
N ALA A 807 -14.72 -8.86 -31.40
CA ALA A 807 -14.21 -8.65 -30.05
C ALA A 807 -14.15 -9.96 -29.23
N PHE A 808 -15.11 -10.87 -29.42
CA PHE A 808 -15.08 -12.21 -28.83
C PHE A 808 -13.92 -13.05 -29.35
N GLU A 809 -13.68 -13.06 -30.66
CA GLU A 809 -12.53 -13.76 -31.27
C GLU A 809 -11.19 -13.26 -30.72
N GLU A 810 -11.05 -11.94 -30.51
CA GLU A 810 -9.85 -11.37 -29.89
C GLU A 810 -9.68 -11.80 -28.43
N MET A 811 -10.77 -12.00 -27.68
CA MET A 811 -10.72 -12.60 -26.33
C MET A 811 -10.25 -14.05 -26.39
N GLU A 812 -10.78 -14.85 -27.32
CA GLU A 812 -10.35 -16.24 -27.49
C GLU A 812 -8.86 -16.34 -27.80
N LYS A 813 -8.35 -15.51 -28.71
CA LYS A 813 -6.93 -15.42 -29.02
C LYS A 813 -6.12 -15.02 -27.78
N LEU A 814 -6.55 -13.99 -27.06
CA LEU A 814 -5.89 -13.55 -25.82
C LEU A 814 -5.78 -14.69 -24.80
N TYR A 815 -6.86 -15.44 -24.57
CA TYR A 815 -6.87 -16.55 -23.60
C TYR A 815 -6.01 -17.75 -24.04
N ALA A 816 -5.96 -18.02 -25.35
CA ALA A 816 -5.18 -19.10 -25.93
C ALA A 816 -3.68 -18.78 -25.90
N GLU A 817 -3.29 -17.58 -26.34
CA GLU A 817 -1.90 -17.15 -26.49
C GLU A 817 -1.28 -16.70 -25.16
N HIS A 818 -2.08 -16.20 -24.23
CA HIS A 818 -1.60 -15.61 -22.98
C HIS A 818 -2.31 -16.17 -21.74
N PRO A 819 -1.86 -17.32 -21.20
CA PRO A 819 -2.45 -17.92 -19.99
C PRO A 819 -2.51 -16.98 -18.78
N SER A 820 -1.53 -16.09 -18.63
CA SER A 820 -1.49 -15.08 -17.57
C SER A 820 -2.58 -14.01 -17.69
N ALA A 821 -3.25 -13.90 -18.83
CA ALA A 821 -4.32 -12.93 -19.09
C ALA A 821 -5.73 -13.54 -19.00
N ARG A 822 -5.86 -14.82 -18.62
CA ARG A 822 -7.16 -15.55 -18.60
C ARG A 822 -8.20 -14.99 -17.63
N THR A 823 -7.78 -14.16 -16.68
CA THR A 823 -8.70 -13.41 -15.81
C THR A 823 -9.22 -12.11 -16.44
N SER A 824 -8.76 -11.75 -17.64
CA SER A 824 -9.29 -10.61 -18.40
C SER A 824 -10.75 -10.86 -18.78
N SER A 825 -11.49 -9.79 -19.05
CA SER A 825 -12.90 -9.90 -19.45
C SER A 825 -13.28 -8.77 -20.40
N LEU A 826 -14.11 -9.09 -21.39
CA LEU A 826 -14.88 -8.11 -22.17
C LEU A 826 -16.30 -8.06 -21.60
N SER A 827 -16.83 -6.87 -21.36
CA SER A 827 -18.22 -6.65 -20.94
C SER A 827 -18.96 -5.73 -21.89
N LEU A 828 -20.16 -6.13 -22.27
CA LEU A 828 -21.11 -5.29 -23.02
C LEU A 828 -22.29 -4.99 -22.09
N GLU A 829 -22.39 -3.73 -21.69
CA GLU A 829 -23.46 -3.23 -20.83
C GLU A 829 -24.50 -2.55 -21.72
N MET A 830 -25.61 -3.23 -22.02
CA MET A 830 -26.71 -2.63 -22.79
C MET A 830 -27.77 -2.14 -21.80
N PHE A 831 -27.89 -0.82 -21.70
CA PHE A 831 -28.82 -0.17 -20.80
C PHE A 831 -29.80 0.73 -21.56
N PRO A 832 -31.09 0.68 -21.21
CA PRO A 832 -32.08 1.54 -21.81
C PRO A 832 -31.78 3.00 -21.43
N ASN A 833 -32.15 3.97 -22.28
CA ASN A 833 -31.77 5.38 -22.13
C ASN A 833 -32.90 6.39 -22.42
N GLN A 834 -34.13 5.93 -22.62
CA GLN A 834 -35.30 6.73 -22.98
C GLN A 834 -35.51 7.94 -22.04
N ALA A 835 -35.62 7.70 -20.73
CA ALA A 835 -35.78 8.77 -19.74
C ALA A 835 -34.52 9.66 -19.61
N ALA A 836 -33.33 9.10 -19.79
CA ALA A 836 -32.09 9.89 -19.80
C ALA A 836 -32.06 10.87 -20.99
N MET A 837 -32.47 10.42 -22.17
CA MET A 837 -32.60 11.24 -23.39
C MET A 837 -33.73 12.28 -23.26
N ALA A 838 -34.84 11.95 -22.62
CA ALA A 838 -35.99 12.84 -22.47
C ALA A 838 -35.67 14.14 -21.68
N GLN A 839 -34.65 14.12 -20.81
CA GLN A 839 -34.17 15.32 -20.11
C GLN A 839 -33.41 16.30 -21.04
N GLY A 840 -32.99 15.84 -22.22
CA GLY A 840 -32.16 16.61 -23.14
C GLY A 840 -30.67 16.55 -22.83
N SER A 841 -29.84 16.78 -23.85
CA SER A 841 -28.37 16.68 -23.74
C SER A 841 -27.73 17.74 -22.85
N ASP A 842 -28.43 18.83 -22.52
CA ASP A 842 -27.93 19.93 -21.67
C ASP A 842 -28.46 19.95 -20.24
N ALA A 843 -29.25 18.95 -19.82
CA ALA A 843 -29.72 18.84 -18.44
C ALA A 843 -28.56 18.79 -17.42
N THR A 844 -27.44 18.20 -17.82
CA THR A 844 -26.28 17.91 -16.97
C THR A 844 -24.97 18.16 -17.74
N ALA A 845 -23.85 18.27 -17.02
CA ALA A 845 -22.52 18.33 -17.64
C ALA A 845 -22.12 17.03 -18.36
N TYR A 846 -22.75 15.90 -18.02
CA TYR A 846 -22.53 14.64 -18.72
C TYR A 846 -23.13 14.68 -20.14
N PRO A 847 -22.32 14.48 -21.20
CA PRO A 847 -22.76 14.71 -22.58
C PRO A 847 -23.44 13.49 -23.23
N TRP A 848 -23.04 12.26 -22.89
CA TRP A 848 -23.41 11.04 -23.66
C TRP A 848 -24.71 10.39 -23.16
N ARG A 849 -25.75 11.20 -22.96
CA ARG A 849 -27.05 10.76 -22.41
C ARG A 849 -27.85 9.86 -23.36
N ASP A 850 -27.47 9.86 -24.62
CA ASP A 850 -28.00 9.07 -25.73
C ASP A 850 -27.22 7.78 -25.99
N ALA A 851 -26.15 7.52 -25.23
CA ALA A 851 -25.51 6.20 -25.22
C ALA A 851 -26.54 5.14 -24.77
N ARG A 852 -26.61 4.02 -25.48
CA ARG A 852 -27.42 2.85 -25.11
C ARG A 852 -26.64 1.83 -24.28
N GLY A 853 -25.41 2.18 -23.92
CA GLY A 853 -24.57 1.31 -23.15
C GLY A 853 -23.08 1.58 -23.30
N ASN A 854 -22.30 0.71 -22.68
CA ASN A 854 -20.84 0.75 -22.68
C ASN A 854 -20.27 -0.59 -23.14
N MET A 855 -19.24 -0.53 -23.97
CA MET A 855 -18.28 -1.62 -24.08
C MET A 855 -17.16 -1.36 -23.08
N ILE A 856 -16.79 -2.39 -22.32
CA ILE A 856 -15.70 -2.34 -21.36
C ILE A 856 -14.77 -3.53 -21.59
N PHE A 857 -13.49 -3.26 -21.80
CA PHE A 857 -12.46 -4.28 -21.85
C PHE A 857 -11.55 -4.14 -20.62
N LEU A 858 -11.57 -5.15 -19.74
CA LEU A 858 -10.72 -5.20 -18.57
C LEU A 858 -9.62 -6.24 -18.76
N PHE A 859 -8.40 -5.77 -19.04
CA PHE A 859 -7.22 -6.62 -19.03
C PHE A 859 -6.81 -6.90 -17.58
N GLN A 860 -6.72 -8.18 -17.22
CA GLN A 860 -6.21 -8.62 -15.91
C GLN A 860 -5.10 -9.63 -16.11
N TRP A 861 -3.93 -9.31 -15.55
CA TRP A 861 -2.74 -10.13 -15.69
C TRP A 861 -2.30 -10.70 -14.34
N GLU A 862 -2.00 -12.01 -14.32
CA GLU A 862 -1.36 -12.71 -13.19
C GLU A 862 0.02 -12.12 -12.88
N GLY A 863 0.25 -11.65 -11.65
CA GLY A 863 1.56 -11.16 -11.25
C GLY A 863 1.63 -10.60 -9.82
N ASN A 864 2.80 -10.73 -9.18
CA ASN A 864 3.02 -10.33 -7.78
C ASN A 864 3.30 -8.81 -7.60
N GLY A 865 2.74 -7.94 -8.45
CA GLY A 865 3.06 -6.51 -8.53
C GLY A 865 1.87 -5.60 -8.88
N HIS A 866 2.08 -4.27 -8.80
CA HIS A 866 1.08 -3.22 -9.11
C HIS A 866 1.26 -2.57 -10.50
N SER A 867 2.11 -3.15 -11.37
CA SER A 867 2.42 -2.61 -12.71
C SER A 867 2.51 -3.75 -13.73
N LEU A 868 1.94 -3.54 -14.92
CA LEU A 868 1.96 -4.52 -16.02
C LEU A 868 3.41 -4.70 -16.49
N SER A 869 3.79 -5.89 -16.93
CA SER A 869 5.00 -6.02 -17.76
C SER A 869 4.84 -5.15 -19.01
N THR A 870 5.93 -4.70 -19.60
CA THR A 870 5.85 -3.86 -20.80
C THR A 870 5.09 -4.56 -21.93
N ASP A 871 5.32 -5.85 -22.13
CA ASP A 871 4.59 -6.65 -23.13
C ASP A 871 3.09 -6.74 -22.83
N ALA A 872 2.72 -6.97 -21.56
CA ALA A 872 1.32 -6.99 -21.14
C ALA A 872 0.66 -5.61 -21.31
N LEU A 873 1.38 -4.53 -21.02
CA LEU A 873 0.90 -3.15 -21.21
C LEU A 873 0.71 -2.82 -22.68
N GLU A 874 1.70 -3.13 -23.53
CA GLU A 874 1.65 -2.88 -24.97
C GLU A 874 0.52 -3.68 -25.61
N LEU A 875 0.39 -4.96 -25.26
CA LEU A 875 -0.69 -5.80 -25.75
C LEU A 875 -2.07 -5.30 -25.28
N SER A 876 -2.20 -4.96 -24.00
CA SER A 876 -3.44 -4.39 -23.45
C SER A 876 -3.80 -3.07 -24.15
N THR A 877 -2.80 -2.24 -24.45
CA THR A 877 -2.99 -0.95 -25.15
C THR A 877 -3.45 -1.18 -26.58
N ARG A 878 -2.71 -2.01 -27.34
CA ARG A 878 -3.02 -2.32 -28.73
C ARG A 878 -4.42 -2.93 -28.88
N LEU A 879 -4.74 -3.96 -28.09
CA LEU A 879 -6.05 -4.64 -28.16
C LEU A 879 -7.17 -3.72 -27.66
N GLY A 880 -6.96 -3.03 -26.53
CA GLY A 880 -7.95 -2.11 -25.96
C GLY A 880 -8.32 -0.96 -26.90
N GLN A 881 -7.32 -0.33 -27.52
CA GLN A 881 -7.52 0.73 -28.51
C GLN A 881 -8.17 0.19 -29.79
N SER A 882 -7.72 -0.96 -30.30
CA SER A 882 -8.29 -1.57 -31.49
C SER A 882 -9.78 -1.91 -31.33
N ILE A 883 -10.15 -2.55 -30.21
CA ILE A 883 -11.53 -2.96 -29.96
C ILE A 883 -12.44 -1.75 -29.74
N ARG A 884 -12.02 -0.76 -28.93
CA ARG A 884 -12.84 0.43 -28.70
C ARG A 884 -13.00 1.28 -29.96
N ASP A 885 -11.97 1.38 -30.81
CA ASP A 885 -12.05 2.13 -32.06
C ASP A 885 -12.97 1.44 -33.07
N ALA A 886 -13.02 0.10 -33.07
CA ALA A 886 -13.97 -0.66 -33.86
C ALA A 886 -15.41 -0.35 -33.43
N PHE A 887 -15.70 -0.40 -32.13
CA PHE A 887 -17.01 -0.02 -31.60
C PHE A 887 -17.35 1.45 -31.84
N ALA A 888 -16.39 2.38 -31.71
CA ALA A 888 -16.61 3.79 -32.01
C ALA A 888 -17.06 3.99 -33.47
N LYS A 889 -16.43 3.29 -34.42
CA LYS A 889 -16.77 3.36 -35.85
C LYS A 889 -18.14 2.78 -36.18
N THR A 890 -18.56 1.73 -35.48
CA THR A 890 -19.78 0.98 -35.83
C THR A 890 -20.99 1.36 -34.97
N SER A 891 -20.80 2.10 -33.88
CA SER A 891 -21.86 2.48 -32.92
C SER A 891 -22.49 3.87 -33.14
N GLU A 892 -22.41 4.41 -34.36
CA GLU A 892 -22.98 5.70 -34.79
C GLU A 892 -22.44 6.97 -34.10
N TYR A 893 -21.32 6.87 -33.37
CA TYR A 893 -20.55 8.05 -32.97
C TYR A 893 -19.52 8.41 -34.05
N HIS A 894 -19.34 9.71 -34.33
CA HIS A 894 -18.35 10.18 -35.31
C HIS A 894 -16.89 10.10 -34.80
N GLN A 895 -16.71 9.85 -33.51
CA GLN A 895 -15.43 9.69 -32.83
C GLN A 895 -15.61 8.83 -31.59
N LEU A 896 -14.51 8.33 -31.02
CA LEU A 896 -14.54 7.68 -29.72
C LEU A 896 -15.22 8.58 -28.69
N SER A 897 -16.19 8.04 -27.97
CA SER A 897 -16.79 8.68 -26.80
C SER A 897 -16.70 7.71 -25.63
N VAL A 898 -16.42 8.22 -24.44
CA VAL A 898 -16.23 7.38 -23.26
C VAL A 898 -17.07 7.89 -22.10
N TYR A 899 -17.65 6.97 -21.33
CA TYR A 899 -18.24 7.31 -20.05
C TYR A 899 -17.14 7.92 -19.19
N VAL A 900 -17.36 9.11 -18.61
CA VAL A 900 -16.32 9.88 -17.89
C VAL A 900 -15.62 9.01 -16.84
N SER A 901 -16.39 8.13 -16.20
CA SER A 901 -15.92 7.12 -15.26
C SER A 901 -14.99 6.06 -15.88
N TYR A 902 -15.22 5.61 -17.10
CA TYR A 902 -14.41 4.57 -17.74
C TYR A 902 -13.27 5.09 -18.62
N ALA A 903 -13.00 6.39 -18.61
CA ALA A 903 -11.91 6.97 -19.38
C ALA A 903 -10.53 6.45 -18.89
N HIS A 904 -9.72 5.97 -19.83
CA HIS A 904 -8.38 5.39 -19.62
C HIS A 904 -7.29 6.45 -19.42
N ALA A 905 -7.58 7.70 -19.79
CA ALA A 905 -6.73 8.89 -19.79
C ALA A 905 -5.79 9.06 -20.99
N ASP A 906 -6.01 8.29 -22.06
CA ASP A 906 -5.47 8.56 -23.40
C ASP A 906 -6.50 9.28 -24.30
N GLU A 907 -7.73 9.47 -23.83
CA GLU A 907 -8.78 10.18 -24.53
C GLU A 907 -8.64 11.71 -24.44
N SER A 908 -9.04 12.40 -25.50
CA SER A 908 -9.13 13.87 -25.50
C SER A 908 -10.30 14.37 -24.64
N LEU A 909 -10.25 15.63 -24.23
CA LEU A 909 -11.37 16.24 -23.49
C LEU A 909 -12.68 16.24 -24.29
N GLU A 910 -12.62 16.27 -25.62
CA GLU A 910 -13.82 16.16 -26.47
C GLU A 910 -14.41 14.75 -26.44
N GLN A 911 -13.58 13.71 -26.32
CA GLN A 911 -14.03 12.32 -26.22
C GLN A 911 -14.64 12.02 -24.85
N VAL A 912 -14.23 12.75 -23.80
CA VAL A 912 -14.74 12.62 -22.44
C VAL A 912 -15.98 13.51 -22.19
N PHE A 913 -15.92 14.80 -22.56
CA PHE A 913 -16.92 15.81 -22.20
C PHE A 913 -17.71 16.38 -23.39
N SER A 914 -17.43 15.95 -24.62
CA SER A 914 -17.97 16.50 -25.88
C SER A 914 -17.54 17.94 -26.17
N ARG A 915 -17.25 18.20 -27.44
CA ARG A 915 -16.85 19.53 -27.94
C ARG A 915 -17.86 20.62 -27.60
N GLU A 916 -19.16 20.29 -27.56
CA GLU A 916 -20.25 21.23 -27.27
C GLU A 916 -20.26 21.71 -25.81
N LYS A 917 -19.87 20.85 -24.85
CA LYS A 917 -19.88 21.24 -23.43
C LYS A 917 -18.62 21.97 -22.99
N LEU A 918 -17.49 21.75 -23.68
CA LEU A 918 -16.18 22.29 -23.28
C LEU A 918 -16.17 23.82 -23.05
N PRO A 919 -16.81 24.66 -23.88
CA PRO A 919 -16.84 26.11 -23.63
C PRO A 919 -17.51 26.47 -22.30
N ARG A 920 -18.67 25.86 -21.99
CA ARG A 920 -19.41 26.10 -20.74
C ARG A 920 -18.65 25.53 -19.53
N LEU A 921 -18.03 24.36 -19.69
CA LEU A 921 -17.20 23.74 -18.66
C LEU A 921 -15.95 24.58 -18.34
N ALA A 922 -15.30 25.15 -19.36
CA ALA A 922 -14.16 26.06 -19.16
C ALA A 922 -14.58 27.37 -18.48
N ALA A 923 -15.72 27.95 -18.86
CA ALA A 923 -16.28 29.13 -18.19
C ALA A 923 -16.61 28.84 -16.72
N LEU A 924 -17.18 27.67 -16.43
CA LEU A 924 -17.47 27.22 -15.07
C LEU A 924 -16.18 26.98 -14.27
N LYS A 925 -15.16 26.40 -14.91
CA LYS A 925 -13.84 26.19 -14.34
C LYS A 925 -13.21 27.52 -13.94
N LYS A 926 -13.23 28.51 -14.83
CA LYS A 926 -12.75 29.88 -14.55
C LYS A 926 -13.47 30.52 -13.37
N LYS A 927 -14.77 30.29 -13.23
CA LYS A 927 -15.58 30.86 -12.15
C LYS A 927 -15.32 30.20 -10.78
N TRP A 928 -15.30 28.87 -10.73
CA TRP A 928 -15.29 28.11 -9.46
C TRP A 928 -13.92 27.58 -9.03
N ASP A 929 -12.98 27.53 -9.98
CA ASP A 929 -11.60 27.10 -9.76
C ASP A 929 -10.65 27.83 -10.73
N SER A 930 -10.62 29.17 -10.61
CA SER A 930 -9.79 30.05 -11.45
C SER A 930 -8.29 29.75 -11.38
N GLN A 931 -7.83 29.10 -10.30
CA GLN A 931 -6.44 28.70 -10.11
C GLN A 931 -6.13 27.29 -10.66
N ASN A 932 -7.15 26.61 -11.21
CA ASN A 932 -7.07 25.24 -11.69
C ASN A 932 -6.45 24.27 -10.65
N ALA A 933 -6.93 24.36 -9.40
CA ALA A 933 -6.50 23.52 -8.30
C ALA A 933 -6.95 22.05 -8.49
N PHE A 934 -8.16 21.83 -8.99
CA PHE A 934 -8.71 20.52 -9.35
C PHE A 934 -8.28 20.10 -10.76
N ARG A 935 -7.01 19.70 -10.93
CA ARG A 935 -6.40 19.43 -12.25
C ARG A 935 -5.91 18.00 -12.48
N TYR A 936 -6.41 17.04 -11.71
CA TYR A 936 -5.92 15.65 -11.74
C TYR A 936 -6.96 14.63 -12.25
N SER A 937 -8.18 15.04 -12.60
CA SER A 937 -9.21 14.14 -13.15
C SER A 937 -9.79 14.72 -14.44
N HIS A 938 -9.24 14.32 -15.60
CA HIS A 938 -9.59 14.88 -16.92
C HIS A 938 -9.65 16.41 -16.89
N ALA A 939 -8.50 17.03 -16.60
CA ALA A 939 -8.39 18.44 -16.23
C ALA A 939 -8.99 19.37 -17.28
N LEU A 940 -10.06 20.06 -16.93
CA LEU A 940 -10.65 21.09 -17.76
C LEU A 940 -9.78 22.36 -17.75
N PRO A 941 -9.59 23.02 -18.90
CA PRO A 941 -8.88 24.29 -18.96
C PRO A 941 -9.74 25.42 -18.36
N THR A 942 -9.10 26.49 -17.88
CA THR A 942 -9.78 27.71 -17.42
C THR A 942 -10.17 28.62 -18.59
N GLU A 943 -9.66 28.38 -19.79
CA GLU A 943 -10.00 29.12 -21.01
C GLU A 943 -10.12 28.12 -22.17
N HIS A 944 -11.15 28.28 -22.99
CA HIS A 944 -11.29 27.53 -24.24
C HIS A 944 -10.98 28.48 -25.39
N PRO A 945 -9.99 28.18 -26.26
CA PRO A 945 -9.68 29.07 -27.37
C PRO A 945 -10.90 29.25 -28.28
N PRO A 946 -11.12 30.46 -28.84
CA PRO A 946 -12.17 30.67 -29.83
C PRO A 946 -11.89 29.80 -31.06
N VAL A 947 -12.97 29.30 -31.68
CA VAL A 947 -12.96 28.29 -32.76
C VAL A 947 -12.15 28.71 -34.00
N GLU A 948 -11.76 29.98 -34.12
CA GLU A 948 -11.02 30.53 -35.26
C GLU A 948 -9.50 30.29 -35.23
N ALA A 949 -8.91 29.83 -34.14
CA ALA A 949 -7.46 29.64 -34.03
C ALA A 949 -6.90 28.33 -34.64
N PHE A 950 -7.77 27.41 -35.10
CA PHE A 950 -7.32 26.09 -35.58
C PHE A 950 -6.91 26.06 -37.07
N VAL A 951 -7.24 27.10 -37.85
CA VAL A 951 -6.94 27.17 -39.30
C VAL A 951 -5.49 27.62 -39.57
N LEU A 952 -4.81 28.24 -38.61
CA LEU A 952 -3.44 28.75 -38.79
C LEU A 952 -2.32 27.77 -38.41
N TRP A 953 -2.65 26.61 -37.80
CA TRP A 953 -1.64 25.63 -37.36
C TRP A 953 -1.40 24.48 -38.34
N LEU A 954 -2.21 24.38 -39.41
CA LEU A 954 -2.05 23.37 -40.48
C LEU A 954 -1.38 23.91 -41.77
N ASN A 955 -0.94 25.17 -41.77
CA ASN A 955 -0.26 25.81 -42.90
C ASN A 955 1.17 26.31 -42.59
N LEU A 956 1.82 25.72 -41.58
CA LEU A 956 3.26 25.80 -41.31
C LEU A 956 3.78 24.38 -41.07
#